data_AF-L8YBP4-F1
#
_entry.id   AF-L8YBP4-F1
#
_cell.length_a   1.000
_cell.length_b   1.000
_cell.length_c   1.000
_cell.angle_alpha   90.00
_cell.angle_beta   90.00
_cell.angle_gamma   90.00
#
_symmetry.space_group_name_H-M   'P 1'
#
loop_
_entity.id
_entity.type
_entity.pdbx_description
1 polymer ?
#
loop_
_entity_poly.entity_id
_entity_poly.type
_entity_poly.pdbx_seq_one_letter_code
_entity_poly.pdbx_strand_id
1 'polypeptide(L)'
;MGLYSVSYPRVSGFLKNGNRDFAKDDPLEFKSHQWFGASVRSKQDKILACAPLYHWRTEMKQEREPVGTCFLQDGAKTVEYAPCRSSQLISDQVAEIVSKYDPKVYSIKYNNQLATRTAQAIFDDSYLGYSVAVGDFSGDGVDDFVSGVPRAARTLGMVYIYDGKNMSSLHNFTGEQMAAYFGFSVAATDINGDDYADVFIGAPLFMDRGSDGKLQEVGQVSVSLQRASGDFQTTKLNGFEVFARFGSAIAPLGDLDQDGFNDIAIAAPYGGEDKKGLVYIFNGRSTGLNAVPSQILEGQWAARSMPPSFGYSMKGATDIDKNGYPDFQVELLLDKLKQKGAIRRALFLHSRSSGHSKNMTISRGGQMQCEELIAYLRDESEFRDKLTPITIFMEYRLDYRTAADATGLQPILNQFTPANMSRQALARLSCAFKTENQTRQVVCDLGNPMKAGTQLLAGLRFSVHQQSEMDTSVKFDLQIQSSNLFDKVSPVVSYKVDLAVLAAVEIRGIYIFFSKLRNNGPSSFSKAMLNLQWPYKYNNNTLLYILHYDIDGPMNCTSDMEINPLKIKISSLQATEKNDTVAGQGDRNHLITKRDLTTREGDVHTLKENQNHSYSLKSSASFNVIEFPYKNLPIEDIFNSTLVTTNVTWGIQPAPMPVPVWVIILAVLAGLLLLAVLVFVMYRIACLSLSLPIPIAPDLLKLRGIWSLGLVSGSCALGDELSSEPRALQ
;
A
#
# COMPACT_ATOMS: atom_id res chain seq x y z
N MET A 1 -5.30 -19.70 -24.64
CA MET A 1 -3.97 -19.24 -24.17
C MET A 1 -2.90 -20.26 -24.52
N GLY A 2 -2.16 -20.04 -25.60
CA GLY A 2 -0.86 -20.67 -25.79
C GLY A 2 0.22 -19.72 -25.33
N LEU A 3 0.68 -19.82 -24.06
CA LEU A 3 1.96 -19.23 -23.68
C LEU A 3 3.04 -20.14 -24.27
N TYR A 4 3.37 -19.88 -25.54
CA TYR A 4 4.49 -20.54 -26.16
C TYR A 4 5.76 -20.16 -25.40
N SER A 5 6.49 -21.18 -24.94
CA SER A 5 7.93 -21.08 -24.77
C SER A 5 8.46 -20.37 -26.01
N VAL A 6 9.00 -19.15 -25.83
CA VAL A 6 9.71 -18.46 -26.90
C VAL A 6 10.85 -19.40 -27.28
N SER A 7 10.62 -20.17 -28.32
CA SER A 7 11.65 -20.91 -29.03
C SER A 7 12.65 -19.84 -29.40
N TYR A 8 13.88 -19.97 -28.88
CA TYR A 8 15.00 -19.05 -29.09
C TYR A 8 14.84 -18.35 -30.45
N PRO A 9 14.54 -17.04 -30.48
CA PRO A 9 14.41 -16.35 -31.76
C PRO A 9 15.73 -16.62 -32.50
N ARG A 10 15.65 -16.96 -33.81
CA ARG A 10 16.83 -16.94 -34.68
C ARG A 10 17.59 -15.69 -34.31
N VAL A 11 18.81 -15.84 -33.77
CA VAL A 11 19.61 -14.74 -33.24
C VAL A 11 19.62 -13.65 -34.32
N SER A 12 18.80 -12.63 -34.11
CA SER A 12 18.75 -11.48 -35.00
C SER A 12 20.16 -10.92 -34.98
N GLY A 13 20.71 -10.66 -36.16
CA GLY A 13 22.11 -10.29 -36.35
C GLY A 13 22.46 -8.89 -35.80
N PHE A 14 21.94 -8.51 -34.62
CA PHE A 14 22.20 -7.26 -33.92
C PHE A 14 23.69 -7.03 -33.70
N LEU A 15 24.45 -8.09 -33.38
CA LEU A 15 25.85 -8.00 -32.99
C LEU A 15 26.70 -9.08 -33.69
N LYS A 16 27.44 -8.69 -34.73
CA LYS A 16 28.47 -9.53 -35.36
C LYS A 16 29.91 -9.17 -34.96
N ASN A 17 30.10 -8.00 -34.36
CA ASN A 17 31.43 -7.44 -34.08
C ASN A 17 31.78 -7.57 -32.59
N GLY A 18 33.03 -7.98 -32.31
CA GLY A 18 33.61 -8.03 -30.95
C GLY A 18 33.84 -6.64 -30.33
N ASN A 19 34.70 -6.56 -29.32
CA ASN A 19 35.06 -5.28 -28.73
C ASN A 19 35.82 -4.43 -29.75
N ARG A 20 35.45 -3.15 -29.87
CA ARG A 20 36.27 -2.13 -30.52
C ARG A 20 37.46 -1.76 -29.63
N ASP A 21 38.58 -1.45 -30.26
CA ASP A 21 39.81 -1.04 -29.58
C ASP A 21 40.01 0.47 -29.72
N PHE A 22 40.38 1.13 -28.63
CA PHE A 22 40.77 2.54 -28.62
C PHE A 22 42.18 2.71 -29.20
N ALA A 23 43.08 1.82 -28.78
CA ALA A 23 44.43 1.66 -29.30
C ALA A 23 44.77 0.16 -29.37
N LYS A 24 45.89 -0.20 -29.99
CA LYS A 24 46.32 -1.60 -30.06
C LYS A 24 46.44 -2.20 -28.65
N ASP A 25 45.74 -3.31 -28.41
CA ASP A 25 45.64 -4.00 -27.10
C ASP A 25 44.98 -3.17 -25.98
N ASP A 26 44.20 -2.13 -26.32
CA ASP A 26 43.44 -1.29 -25.38
C ASP A 26 41.95 -1.23 -25.78
N PRO A 27 41.10 -2.12 -25.21
CA PRO A 27 39.69 -2.19 -25.54
C PRO A 27 38.93 -0.92 -25.16
N LEU A 28 38.17 -0.37 -26.09
CA LEU A 28 37.29 0.79 -25.87
C LEU A 28 35.97 0.39 -25.19
N GLU A 29 35.51 -0.83 -25.46
CA GLU A 29 34.24 -1.35 -24.97
C GLU A 29 34.37 -2.78 -24.48
N PHE A 30 33.54 -3.16 -23.51
CA PHE A 30 33.53 -4.50 -22.93
C PHE A 30 32.14 -5.12 -23.04
N LYS A 31 31.94 -5.96 -24.05
CA LYS A 31 30.66 -6.62 -24.33
C LYS A 31 30.44 -7.92 -23.54
N SER A 32 31.48 -8.46 -22.92
CA SER A 32 31.36 -9.66 -22.08
C SER A 32 30.51 -9.39 -20.84
N HIS A 33 29.53 -10.27 -20.56
CA HIS A 33 28.56 -10.14 -19.46
C HIS A 33 27.72 -8.85 -19.49
N GLN A 34 27.52 -8.25 -20.66
CA GLN A 34 26.77 -6.99 -20.82
C GLN A 34 25.25 -7.08 -20.61
N TRP A 35 24.71 -8.31 -20.48
CA TRP A 35 23.27 -8.56 -20.35
C TRP A 35 22.45 -8.02 -21.54
N PHE A 36 22.95 -8.18 -22.77
CA PHE A 36 22.19 -7.85 -23.97
C PHE A 36 20.93 -8.71 -24.07
N GLY A 37 19.77 -8.05 -24.24
CA GLY A 37 18.46 -8.70 -24.23
C GLY A 37 17.78 -8.71 -22.86
N ALA A 38 18.39 -8.12 -21.83
CA ALA A 38 17.73 -7.95 -20.52
C ALA A 38 16.47 -7.09 -20.58
N SER A 39 16.43 -6.12 -21.51
CA SER A 39 15.21 -5.42 -21.88
C SER A 39 15.01 -5.44 -23.40
N VAL A 40 13.78 -5.72 -23.81
CA VAL A 40 13.36 -5.78 -25.21
C VAL A 40 12.00 -5.12 -25.36
N ARG A 41 11.85 -4.26 -26.37
CA ARG A 41 10.58 -3.65 -26.77
C ARG A 41 10.47 -3.67 -28.29
N SER A 42 9.24 -3.80 -28.78
CA SER A 42 8.93 -3.74 -30.20
C SER A 42 7.75 -2.79 -30.42
N LYS A 43 7.81 -2.02 -31.51
CA LYS A 43 6.71 -1.18 -31.99
C LYS A 43 6.71 -1.25 -33.51
N GLN A 44 5.66 -1.86 -34.08
CA GLN A 44 5.56 -2.14 -35.53
C GLN A 44 6.76 -2.99 -36.00
N ASP A 45 7.49 -2.56 -37.03
CA ASP A 45 8.66 -3.25 -37.58
C ASP A 45 9.97 -2.95 -36.82
N LYS A 46 9.91 -2.12 -35.77
CA LYS A 46 11.09 -1.65 -35.03
C LYS A 46 11.27 -2.43 -33.73
N ILE A 47 12.48 -2.94 -33.51
CA ILE A 47 12.85 -3.69 -32.31
C ILE A 47 14.00 -2.98 -31.60
N LEU A 48 13.82 -2.70 -30.31
CA LEU A 48 14.83 -2.14 -29.43
C LEU A 48 15.25 -3.19 -28.39
N ALA A 49 16.53 -3.51 -28.31
CA ALA A 49 17.09 -4.41 -27.30
C ALA A 49 18.29 -3.75 -26.62
N CYS A 50 18.37 -3.81 -25.29
CA CYS A 50 19.43 -3.14 -24.54
C CYS A 50 20.32 -4.11 -23.74
N ALA A 51 21.52 -3.61 -23.43
CA ALA A 51 22.56 -4.24 -22.62
C ALA A 51 22.90 -3.32 -21.44
N PRO A 52 22.19 -3.43 -20.30
CA PRO A 52 22.36 -2.50 -19.17
C PRO A 52 23.73 -2.60 -18.47
N LEU A 53 24.39 -3.77 -18.52
CA LEU A 53 25.73 -3.99 -17.93
C LEU A 53 26.87 -3.83 -18.96
N TYR A 54 26.59 -3.19 -20.09
CA TYR A 54 27.61 -2.83 -21.05
C TYR A 54 28.58 -1.80 -20.43
N HIS A 55 29.87 -2.09 -20.48
CA HIS A 55 30.90 -1.19 -19.96
C HIS A 55 31.66 -0.48 -21.07
N TRP A 56 32.01 0.77 -20.80
CA TRP A 56 32.70 1.69 -21.70
C TRP A 56 33.96 2.24 -21.04
N ARG A 57 35.01 2.41 -21.85
CA ARG A 57 36.24 3.10 -21.47
C ARG A 57 36.13 4.57 -21.86
N THR A 58 36.32 5.47 -20.89
CA THR A 58 36.32 6.91 -21.20
C THR A 58 37.52 7.27 -22.09
N GLU A 59 37.37 8.29 -22.94
CA GLU A 59 38.48 8.71 -23.82
C GLU A 59 39.64 9.33 -23.02
N MET A 60 39.34 9.89 -21.85
CA MET A 60 40.29 10.59 -20.99
C MET A 60 41.06 9.68 -20.04
N LYS A 61 40.46 8.57 -19.59
CA LYS A 61 41.06 7.64 -18.61
C LYS A 61 40.70 6.20 -18.94
N GLN A 62 41.58 5.27 -18.58
CA GLN A 62 41.30 3.83 -18.72
C GLN A 62 40.40 3.35 -17.58
N GLU A 63 39.16 3.84 -17.56
CA GLU A 63 38.12 3.44 -16.62
C GLU A 63 37.19 2.41 -17.25
N ARG A 64 36.45 1.67 -16.42
CA ARG A 64 35.46 0.70 -16.89
C ARG A 64 34.09 1.04 -16.30
N GLU A 65 33.34 1.88 -17.01
CA GLU A 65 32.07 2.44 -16.52
C GLU A 65 30.87 1.72 -17.14
N PRO A 66 29.89 1.24 -16.35
CA PRO A 66 28.70 0.55 -16.85
C PRO A 66 27.68 1.55 -17.42
N VAL A 67 27.99 2.18 -18.55
CA VAL A 67 27.12 3.20 -19.18
C VAL A 67 25.86 2.62 -19.82
N GLY A 68 25.85 1.32 -20.14
CA GLY A 68 24.75 0.70 -20.88
C GLY A 68 24.71 1.09 -22.37
N THR A 69 24.11 0.24 -23.21
CA THR A 69 23.88 0.54 -24.63
C THR A 69 22.61 -0.16 -25.13
N CYS A 70 21.98 0.38 -26.16
CA CYS A 70 20.83 -0.22 -26.83
C CYS A 70 21.08 -0.37 -28.34
N PHE A 71 20.44 -1.35 -28.95
CA PHE A 71 20.45 -1.58 -30.39
C PHE A 71 19.03 -1.51 -30.91
N LEU A 72 18.80 -0.61 -31.86
CA LEU A 72 17.55 -0.43 -32.56
C LEU A 72 17.67 -1.03 -33.96
N GLN A 73 16.78 -1.96 -34.29
CA GLN A 73 16.66 -2.54 -35.61
C GLN A 73 15.38 -2.04 -36.29
N ASP A 74 15.52 -1.58 -37.54
CA ASP A 74 14.43 -1.19 -38.43
C ASP A 74 14.64 -1.89 -39.78
N GLY A 75 13.91 -2.97 -40.01
CA GLY A 75 14.13 -3.89 -41.14
C GLY A 75 15.54 -4.51 -41.12
N ALA A 76 16.37 -4.12 -42.11
CA ALA A 76 17.76 -4.58 -42.25
C ALA A 76 18.79 -3.63 -41.62
N LYS A 77 18.40 -2.42 -41.22
CA LYS A 77 19.30 -1.42 -40.64
C LYS A 77 19.33 -1.59 -39.12
N THR A 78 20.53 -1.68 -38.55
CA THR A 78 20.75 -1.73 -37.10
C THR A 78 21.59 -0.53 -36.69
N VAL A 79 21.13 0.20 -35.68
CA VAL A 79 21.82 1.36 -35.12
C VAL A 79 22.06 1.16 -33.62
N GLU A 80 23.21 1.63 -33.14
CA GLU A 80 23.54 1.66 -31.71
C GLU A 80 23.06 2.99 -31.10
N TYR A 81 22.34 2.92 -29.98
CA TYR A 81 21.81 4.04 -29.22
C TYR A 81 22.28 3.94 -27.76
N ALA A 82 23.23 4.79 -27.37
CA ALA A 82 23.85 4.78 -26.04
C ALA A 82 23.84 6.19 -25.41
N PRO A 83 22.67 6.69 -24.98
CA PRO A 83 22.49 8.08 -24.56
C PRO A 83 23.01 8.33 -23.12
N CYS A 84 23.10 7.29 -22.29
CA CYS A 84 23.58 7.38 -20.89
C CYS A 84 25.09 7.61 -20.76
N ARG A 85 25.79 7.88 -21.87
CA ARG A 85 27.09 8.56 -21.84
C ARG A 85 26.99 9.98 -21.25
N SER A 86 25.77 10.50 -20.99
CA SER A 86 25.57 11.84 -20.38
C SER A 86 24.39 12.03 -19.39
N SER A 87 23.29 11.27 -19.40
CA SER A 87 22.11 11.50 -18.51
C SER A 87 21.30 10.23 -18.14
N GLN A 88 20.35 10.31 -17.19
CA GLN A 88 19.67 9.15 -16.58
C GLN A 88 18.33 8.73 -17.25
N LEU A 89 17.34 9.63 -17.37
CA LEU A 89 16.09 9.39 -18.13
C LEU A 89 16.10 10.25 -19.38
N ILE A 90 15.99 9.62 -20.55
CA ILE A 90 16.19 10.27 -21.86
C ILE A 90 15.13 9.78 -22.85
N SER A 91 14.51 10.71 -23.57
CA SER A 91 13.62 10.44 -24.70
C SER A 91 14.12 11.18 -25.94
N ASP A 92 14.25 10.45 -27.05
CA ASP A 92 14.73 10.92 -28.34
C ASP A 92 13.86 10.37 -29.47
N GLN A 93 13.73 11.13 -30.57
CA GLN A 93 12.94 10.70 -31.71
C GLN A 93 13.63 9.58 -32.50
N VAL A 94 12.93 8.46 -32.69
CA VAL A 94 13.44 7.29 -33.44
C VAL A 94 13.95 7.64 -34.83
N ALA A 95 13.26 8.54 -35.54
CA ALA A 95 13.68 9.01 -36.87
C ALA A 95 15.03 9.77 -36.84
N GLU A 96 15.28 10.51 -35.76
CA GLU A 96 16.54 11.24 -35.55
C GLU A 96 17.69 10.29 -35.22
N ILE A 97 17.44 9.27 -34.38
CA ILE A 97 18.41 8.21 -34.05
C ILE A 97 18.88 7.49 -35.31
N VAL A 98 17.96 7.10 -36.19
CA VAL A 98 18.29 6.34 -37.40
C VAL A 98 19.00 7.21 -38.46
N SER A 99 18.65 8.49 -38.57
CA SER A 99 19.20 9.40 -39.58
C SER A 99 20.58 9.95 -39.22
N LYS A 100 20.83 10.26 -37.93
CA LYS A 100 22.12 10.80 -37.46
C LYS A 100 23.15 9.74 -37.08
N TYR A 101 22.80 8.45 -37.11
CA TYR A 101 23.72 7.37 -36.74
C TYR A 101 24.96 7.32 -37.64
N ASP A 102 26.13 7.50 -37.04
CA ASP A 102 27.44 7.28 -37.66
C ASP A 102 28.27 6.32 -36.77
N PRO A 103 28.69 5.14 -37.28
CA PRO A 103 29.46 4.17 -36.51
C PRO A 103 30.85 4.68 -36.07
N LYS A 104 31.34 5.78 -36.64
CA LYS A 104 32.63 6.41 -36.29
C LYS A 104 32.47 7.50 -35.22
N VAL A 105 31.25 7.94 -34.92
CA VAL A 105 30.98 9.01 -33.95
C VAL A 105 30.48 8.40 -32.64
N TYR A 106 31.22 8.64 -31.56
CA TYR A 106 30.96 8.01 -30.26
C TYR A 106 29.96 8.79 -29.38
N SER A 107 29.66 10.05 -29.69
CA SER A 107 28.66 10.85 -29.00
C SER A 107 27.86 11.66 -30.02
N ILE A 108 26.59 11.32 -30.17
CA ILE A 108 25.66 12.00 -31.08
C ILE A 108 24.73 12.85 -30.24
N LYS A 109 24.65 14.15 -30.53
CA LYS A 109 23.68 15.07 -29.92
C LYS A 109 22.42 15.14 -30.80
N TYR A 110 21.28 14.89 -30.17
CA TYR A 110 19.97 15.02 -30.79
C TYR A 110 19.38 16.40 -30.47
N ASN A 111 18.65 16.97 -31.43
CA ASN A 111 18.17 18.36 -31.35
C ASN A 111 16.96 18.49 -30.40
N ASN A 112 16.12 17.45 -30.34
CA ASN A 112 14.87 17.44 -29.56
C ASN A 112 14.94 16.49 -28.35
N GLN A 113 16.13 16.33 -27.77
CA GLN A 113 16.33 15.44 -26.63
C GLN A 113 15.64 15.97 -25.38
N LEU A 114 14.77 15.14 -24.79
CA LEU A 114 14.17 15.41 -23.48
C LEU A 114 14.88 14.55 -22.43
N ALA A 115 15.44 15.19 -21.40
CA ALA A 115 16.14 14.48 -20.34
C ALA A 115 15.94 15.13 -18.96
N THR A 116 15.95 14.30 -17.92
CA THR A 116 15.94 14.78 -16.54
C THR A 116 17.28 15.40 -16.15
N ARG A 117 17.25 16.39 -15.25
CA ARG A 117 18.45 17.11 -14.78
C ARG A 117 18.95 16.56 -13.45
N THR A 118 20.25 16.74 -13.19
CA THR A 118 20.85 16.41 -11.89
C THR A 118 20.17 17.21 -10.76
N ALA A 119 19.87 16.53 -9.66
CA ALA A 119 19.26 17.12 -8.48
C ALA A 119 20.28 17.24 -7.32
N GLN A 120 19.80 17.67 -6.15
CA GLN A 120 20.61 17.73 -4.92
C GLN A 120 20.99 16.31 -4.44
N ALA A 121 22.10 16.20 -3.70
CA ALA A 121 22.62 14.92 -3.18
C ALA A 121 21.64 14.15 -2.26
N ILE A 122 20.59 14.81 -1.74
CA ILE A 122 19.54 14.13 -0.95
C ILE A 122 18.75 13.10 -1.78
N PHE A 123 18.78 13.22 -3.12
CA PHE A 123 18.13 12.30 -4.04
C PHE A 123 19.06 11.20 -4.56
N ASP A 124 20.30 11.13 -4.08
CA ASP A 124 21.24 10.06 -4.43
C ASP A 124 20.67 8.68 -4.03
N ASP A 125 21.11 7.63 -4.73
CA ASP A 125 20.67 6.24 -4.53
C ASP A 125 19.15 5.99 -4.70
N SER A 126 18.40 6.89 -5.35
CA SER A 126 16.94 6.75 -5.51
C SER A 126 16.51 5.75 -6.59
N TYR A 127 17.37 5.47 -7.58
CA TYR A 127 17.13 4.58 -8.73
C TYR A 127 15.98 5.03 -9.65
N LEU A 128 15.98 6.30 -10.06
CA LEU A 128 15.08 6.77 -11.11
C LEU A 128 15.32 6.00 -12.42
N GLY A 129 14.26 5.59 -13.11
CA GLY A 129 14.35 4.81 -14.34
C GLY A 129 14.43 3.29 -14.12
N TYR A 130 14.23 2.81 -12.88
CA TYR A 130 14.23 1.37 -12.59
C TYR A 130 13.17 0.62 -13.39
N SER A 131 11.98 1.21 -13.49
CA SER A 131 10.87 0.76 -14.32
C SER A 131 10.27 1.96 -15.05
N VAL A 132 9.69 1.70 -16.23
CA VAL A 132 9.11 2.74 -17.09
C VAL A 132 7.81 2.27 -17.75
N ALA A 133 6.85 3.17 -17.85
CA ALA A 133 5.61 3.03 -18.60
C ALA A 133 5.27 4.38 -19.27
N VAL A 134 4.29 4.36 -20.17
CA VAL A 134 3.85 5.55 -20.92
C VAL A 134 2.33 5.57 -21.00
N GLY A 135 1.75 6.76 -20.99
CA GLY A 135 0.31 7.01 -21.12
C GLY A 135 0.03 8.50 -21.00
N ASP A 136 -1.10 8.97 -21.50
CA ASP A 136 -1.48 10.39 -21.40
C ASP A 136 -2.09 10.68 -20.02
N PHE A 137 -1.43 11.54 -19.23
CA PHE A 137 -1.91 12.00 -17.93
C PHE A 137 -2.21 13.50 -17.90
N SER A 138 -1.76 14.25 -18.91
CA SER A 138 -1.96 15.68 -19.05
C SER A 138 -3.21 16.06 -19.86
N GLY A 139 -3.78 15.10 -20.60
CA GLY A 139 -4.95 15.27 -21.46
C GLY A 139 -4.63 15.99 -22.77
N ASP A 140 -3.37 15.92 -23.22
CA ASP A 140 -2.88 16.66 -24.39
C ASP A 140 -2.66 15.78 -25.63
N GLY A 141 -2.98 14.48 -25.53
CA GLY A 141 -2.86 13.48 -26.58
C GLY A 141 -1.43 12.97 -26.81
N VAL A 142 -0.45 13.40 -26.01
CA VAL A 142 0.93 12.90 -26.04
C VAL A 142 1.15 11.98 -24.84
N ASP A 143 1.80 10.84 -25.11
CA ASP A 143 2.19 9.91 -24.04
C ASP A 143 3.20 10.59 -23.08
N ASP A 144 2.83 10.69 -21.82
CA ASP A 144 3.67 11.12 -20.70
C ASP A 144 4.50 9.95 -20.15
N PHE A 145 5.58 10.26 -19.42
CA PHE A 145 6.51 9.26 -18.90
C PHE A 145 6.21 8.92 -17.44
N VAL A 146 5.93 7.65 -17.16
CA VAL A 146 5.83 7.12 -15.79
C VAL A 146 7.10 6.37 -15.46
N SER A 147 7.76 6.69 -14.34
CA SER A 147 8.97 6.02 -13.92
C SER A 147 8.97 5.64 -12.44
N GLY A 148 9.32 4.38 -12.16
CA GLY A 148 9.50 3.89 -10.80
C GLY A 148 10.87 4.25 -10.22
N VAL A 149 10.85 4.63 -8.94
CA VAL A 149 11.98 5.13 -8.16
C VAL A 149 12.02 4.42 -6.80
N PRO A 150 12.32 3.10 -6.77
CA PRO A 150 12.04 2.23 -5.63
C PRO A 150 12.82 2.54 -4.35
N ARG A 151 13.89 3.33 -4.42
CA ARG A 151 14.70 3.71 -3.26
C ARG A 151 14.51 5.16 -2.81
N ALA A 152 13.69 5.93 -3.51
CA ALA A 152 13.37 7.31 -3.12
C ALA A 152 12.70 7.38 -1.73
N ALA A 153 12.70 8.60 -1.16
CA ALA A 153 12.11 8.89 0.15
C ALA A 153 12.59 7.92 1.24
N ARG A 154 13.91 7.69 1.33
CA ARG A 154 14.53 6.78 2.30
C ARG A 154 14.00 5.35 2.18
N THR A 155 13.91 4.82 0.95
CA THR A 155 13.40 3.46 0.63
C THR A 155 11.91 3.23 0.85
N LEU A 156 11.11 4.28 1.07
CA LEU A 156 9.64 4.18 0.92
C LEU A 156 9.27 3.82 -0.53
N GLY A 157 10.07 4.30 -1.48
CA GLY A 157 9.85 4.13 -2.92
C GLY A 157 8.85 5.16 -3.44
N MET A 158 9.10 5.65 -4.65
CA MET A 158 8.23 6.62 -5.32
C MET A 158 8.02 6.23 -6.78
N VAL A 159 7.00 6.82 -7.40
CA VAL A 159 6.80 6.81 -8.86
C VAL A 159 6.60 8.25 -9.31
N TYR A 160 7.33 8.66 -10.34
CA TYR A 160 7.24 10.00 -10.92
C TYR A 160 6.56 9.94 -12.30
N ILE A 161 5.68 10.91 -12.55
CA ILE A 161 5.09 11.14 -13.86
C ILE A 161 5.64 12.45 -14.42
N TYR A 162 6.22 12.39 -15.61
CA TYR A 162 6.76 13.54 -16.34
C TYR A 162 5.98 13.79 -17.62
N ASP A 163 5.75 15.07 -17.93
CA ASP A 163 5.13 15.54 -19.17
C ASP A 163 5.97 15.10 -20.39
N GLY A 164 5.31 14.47 -21.35
CA GLY A 164 5.87 13.94 -22.59
C GLY A 164 6.43 15.01 -23.54
N LYS A 165 6.02 16.27 -23.41
CA LYS A 165 6.48 17.39 -24.25
C LYS A 165 7.71 18.11 -23.71
N ASN A 166 7.82 18.26 -22.39
CA ASN A 166 8.82 19.15 -21.77
C ASN A 166 9.60 18.55 -20.59
N MET A 167 9.31 17.30 -20.17
CA MET A 167 9.93 16.64 -19.01
C MET A 167 9.67 17.35 -17.67
N SER A 168 8.57 18.11 -17.55
CA SER A 168 8.12 18.71 -16.28
C SER A 168 7.45 17.65 -15.40
N SER A 169 7.56 17.78 -14.08
CA SER A 169 6.93 16.84 -13.14
C SER A 169 5.43 17.14 -13.04
N LEU A 170 4.59 16.15 -13.35
CA LEU A 170 3.13 16.25 -13.24
C LEU A 170 2.64 15.75 -11.87
N HIS A 171 2.87 14.46 -11.59
CA HIS A 171 2.40 13.80 -10.38
C HIS A 171 3.46 12.89 -9.77
N ASN A 172 3.35 12.65 -8.48
CA ASN A 172 4.19 11.71 -7.75
C ASN A 172 3.36 10.80 -6.84
N PHE A 173 3.75 9.53 -6.79
CA PHE A 173 3.22 8.56 -5.83
C PHE A 173 4.32 8.19 -4.85
N THR A 174 3.94 7.99 -3.58
CA THR A 174 4.87 7.59 -2.51
C THR A 174 4.37 6.30 -1.88
N GLY A 175 5.26 5.33 -1.70
CA GLY A 175 4.95 4.10 -1.00
C GLY A 175 4.72 4.34 0.49
N GLU A 176 3.96 3.45 1.13
CA GLU A 176 3.61 3.58 2.56
C GLU A 176 4.53 2.81 3.49
N GLN A 177 5.29 1.85 2.96
CA GLN A 177 6.15 0.96 3.75
C GLN A 177 7.58 0.99 3.21
N MET A 178 8.53 1.27 4.10
CA MET A 178 9.95 1.24 3.77
C MET A 178 10.39 -0.16 3.34
N ALA A 179 11.32 -0.24 2.39
CA ALA A 179 11.87 -1.46 1.83
C ALA A 179 10.86 -2.38 1.09
N ALA A 180 9.63 -1.94 0.86
CA ALA A 180 8.64 -2.66 0.05
C ALA A 180 8.96 -2.64 -1.47
N TYR A 181 9.95 -1.83 -1.87
CA TYR A 181 10.39 -1.65 -3.25
C TYR A 181 9.29 -1.09 -4.17
N PHE A 182 8.49 -0.15 -3.64
CA PHE A 182 7.40 0.51 -4.36
C PHE A 182 7.91 1.24 -5.61
N GLY A 183 7.44 0.84 -6.79
CA GLY A 183 7.98 1.30 -8.08
C GLY A 183 8.90 0.28 -8.76
N PHE A 184 8.97 -0.96 -8.27
CA PHE A 184 9.70 -2.05 -8.92
C PHE A 184 9.18 -2.33 -10.34
N SER A 185 7.86 -2.32 -10.50
CA SER A 185 7.18 -2.44 -11.79
C SER A 185 6.12 -1.34 -11.89
N VAL A 186 5.95 -0.80 -13.10
CA VAL A 186 4.91 0.18 -13.41
C VAL A 186 4.22 -0.23 -14.70
N ALA A 187 2.92 0.01 -14.78
CA ALA A 187 2.14 -0.14 -16.00
C ALA A 187 1.09 0.98 -16.08
N ALA A 188 0.71 1.34 -17.30
CA ALA A 188 -0.35 2.29 -17.57
C ALA A 188 -1.32 1.67 -18.59
N THR A 189 -2.62 1.68 -18.27
CA THR A 189 -3.71 1.21 -19.13
C THR A 189 -5.03 1.70 -18.59
N ASP A 190 -5.98 2.07 -19.45
CA ASP A 190 -7.36 2.36 -19.06
C ASP A 190 -8.06 1.06 -18.62
N ILE A 191 -8.40 0.91 -17.34
CA ILE A 191 -9.01 -0.31 -16.80
C ILE A 191 -10.53 -0.20 -16.61
N ASN A 192 -11.06 1.01 -16.58
CA ASN A 192 -12.48 1.28 -16.34
C ASN A 192 -13.24 1.80 -17.58
N GLY A 193 -12.58 1.86 -18.73
CA GLY A 193 -13.17 2.17 -20.02
C GLY A 193 -13.69 3.61 -20.10
N ASP A 194 -13.01 4.56 -19.45
CA ASP A 194 -13.35 5.98 -19.48
C ASP A 194 -12.36 6.83 -20.32
N ASP A 195 -11.52 6.17 -21.12
CA ASP A 195 -10.51 6.76 -22.00
C ASP A 195 -9.36 7.48 -21.26
N TYR A 196 -9.27 7.35 -19.92
CA TYR A 196 -8.15 7.84 -19.13
C TYR A 196 -7.17 6.72 -18.78
N ALA A 197 -5.87 7.00 -18.84
CA ALA A 197 -4.87 6.00 -18.50
C ALA A 197 -4.78 5.84 -16.97
N ASP A 198 -4.94 4.61 -16.47
CA ASP A 198 -4.77 4.33 -15.05
C ASP A 198 -3.36 3.82 -14.74
N VAL A 199 -2.85 4.12 -13.54
CA VAL A 199 -1.50 3.77 -13.11
C VAL A 199 -1.51 2.56 -12.19
N PHE A 200 -0.67 1.58 -12.51
CA PHE A 200 -0.43 0.40 -11.70
C PHE A 200 1.00 0.39 -11.20
N ILE A 201 1.20 0.22 -9.88
CA ILE A 201 2.52 0.28 -9.24
C ILE A 201 2.74 -0.97 -8.40
N GLY A 202 3.79 -1.73 -8.71
CA GLY A 202 4.20 -2.92 -7.96
C GLY A 202 5.13 -2.60 -6.80
N ALA A 203 4.83 -3.19 -5.64
CA ALA A 203 5.65 -3.23 -4.43
C ALA A 203 5.80 -4.70 -3.97
N PRO A 204 6.65 -5.49 -4.64
CA PRO A 204 6.70 -6.94 -4.46
C PRO A 204 7.16 -7.39 -3.07
N LEU A 205 7.84 -6.53 -2.31
CA LEU A 205 8.34 -6.85 -0.95
C LEU A 205 7.44 -6.28 0.14
N PHE A 206 6.24 -5.81 -0.20
CA PHE A 206 5.29 -5.29 0.77
C PHE A 206 4.86 -6.36 1.78
N MET A 207 4.87 -6.00 3.06
CA MET A 207 4.41 -6.83 4.16
C MET A 207 3.03 -6.39 4.63
N ASP A 208 2.06 -7.30 4.56
CA ASP A 208 0.72 -7.10 5.11
C ASP A 208 0.62 -7.73 6.51
N ARG A 209 -0.38 -7.31 7.29
CA ARG A 209 -0.69 -7.95 8.58
C ARG A 209 -1.66 -9.11 8.35
N GLY A 210 -1.19 -10.32 8.62
CA GLY A 210 -2.02 -11.52 8.58
C GLY A 210 -3.12 -11.51 9.64
N SER A 211 -4.01 -12.51 9.59
CA SER A 211 -5.06 -12.68 10.60
C SER A 211 -4.53 -12.90 12.02
N ASP A 212 -3.28 -13.34 12.14
CA ASP A 212 -2.55 -13.48 13.41
C ASP A 212 -1.91 -12.17 13.90
N GLY A 213 -2.05 -11.08 13.12
CA GLY A 213 -1.50 -9.76 13.40
C GLY A 213 0.01 -9.62 13.10
N LYS A 214 0.67 -10.66 12.57
CA LYS A 214 2.08 -10.62 12.21
C LYS A 214 2.30 -10.07 10.81
N LEU A 215 3.48 -9.48 10.60
CA LEU A 215 3.91 -9.04 9.28
C LEU A 215 4.32 -10.24 8.43
N GLN A 216 3.76 -10.31 7.23
CA GLN A 216 4.07 -11.33 6.22
C GLN A 216 4.30 -10.66 4.87
N GLU A 217 5.47 -10.90 4.25
CA GLU A 217 5.77 -10.42 2.89
C GLU A 217 4.85 -11.12 1.90
N VAL A 218 3.92 -10.37 1.31
CA VAL A 218 2.99 -10.90 0.29
C VAL A 218 3.11 -10.17 -1.04
N GLY A 219 3.64 -8.95 -1.02
CA GLY A 219 3.63 -8.04 -2.15
C GLY A 219 2.30 -7.29 -2.28
N GLN A 220 2.33 -6.12 -2.91
CA GLN A 220 1.16 -5.28 -3.12
C GLN A 220 1.25 -4.59 -4.47
N VAL A 221 0.10 -4.37 -5.10
CA VAL A 221 -0.06 -3.51 -6.27
C VAL A 221 -0.99 -2.36 -5.93
N SER A 222 -0.54 -1.13 -6.17
CA SER A 222 -1.39 0.07 -6.12
C SER A 222 -2.06 0.27 -7.47
N VAL A 223 -3.37 0.46 -7.46
CA VAL A 223 -4.20 0.74 -8.64
C VAL A 223 -4.76 2.15 -8.49
N SER A 224 -4.23 3.08 -9.28
CA SER A 224 -4.56 4.51 -9.20
C SER A 224 -5.35 4.90 -10.44
N LEU A 225 -6.67 4.99 -10.28
CA LEU A 225 -7.58 5.37 -11.36
C LEU A 225 -7.52 6.87 -11.62
N GLN A 226 -7.27 7.27 -12.86
CA GLN A 226 -7.24 8.67 -13.21
C GLN A 226 -8.66 9.24 -13.29
N ARG A 227 -8.84 10.48 -12.83
CA ARG A 227 -10.09 11.22 -12.99
C ARG A 227 -9.87 12.44 -13.87
N ALA A 228 -10.92 12.88 -14.56
CA ALA A 228 -10.91 14.10 -15.35
C ALA A 228 -10.56 15.37 -14.53
N SER A 229 -10.66 15.34 -13.19
CA SER A 229 -10.20 16.43 -12.31
C SER A 229 -8.67 16.56 -12.23
N GLY A 230 -7.93 15.53 -12.67
CA GLY A 230 -6.49 15.39 -12.45
C GLY A 230 -6.14 14.64 -11.16
N ASP A 231 -7.13 14.28 -10.34
CA ASP A 231 -6.91 13.47 -9.13
C ASP A 231 -6.87 11.98 -9.45
N PHE A 232 -6.16 11.22 -8.62
CA PHE A 232 -6.12 9.76 -8.72
C PHE A 232 -6.92 9.11 -7.58
N GLN A 233 -7.88 8.27 -7.94
CA GLN A 233 -8.56 7.40 -6.99
C GLN A 233 -7.74 6.12 -6.79
N THR A 234 -7.02 6.03 -5.68
CA THR A 234 -6.10 4.92 -5.43
C THR A 234 -6.75 3.82 -4.59
N THR A 235 -6.59 2.58 -5.03
CA THR A 235 -6.94 1.35 -4.31
C THR A 235 -5.73 0.43 -4.26
N LYS A 236 -5.72 -0.54 -3.35
CA LYS A 236 -4.59 -1.46 -3.14
C LYS A 236 -5.03 -2.89 -3.27
N LEU A 237 -4.17 -3.69 -3.88
CA LEU A 237 -4.37 -5.12 -4.10
C LEU A 237 -3.19 -5.88 -3.50
N ASN A 238 -3.45 -6.63 -2.43
CA ASN A 238 -2.42 -7.42 -1.75
C ASN A 238 -2.25 -8.79 -2.41
N GLY A 239 -1.04 -9.34 -2.32
CA GLY A 239 -0.77 -10.71 -2.73
C GLY A 239 -1.41 -11.75 -1.83
N PHE A 240 -1.56 -12.97 -2.36
CA PHE A 240 -2.25 -14.07 -1.68
C PHE A 240 -1.31 -15.02 -0.93
N GLU A 241 -0.03 -15.06 -1.30
CA GLU A 241 0.96 -16.01 -0.78
C GLU A 241 2.20 -15.31 -0.23
N VAL A 242 2.75 -15.88 0.85
CA VAL A 242 3.92 -15.33 1.53
C VAL A 242 5.20 -15.60 0.72
N PHE A 243 6.07 -14.59 0.59
CA PHE A 243 7.30 -14.59 -0.21
C PHE A 243 7.12 -14.87 -1.71
N ALA A 244 5.89 -14.83 -2.21
CA ALA A 244 5.58 -15.04 -3.62
C ALA A 244 5.93 -13.83 -4.51
N ARG A 245 6.12 -12.66 -3.88
CA ARG A 245 6.46 -11.37 -4.50
C ARG A 245 5.44 -10.91 -5.54
N PHE A 246 4.17 -10.87 -5.13
CA PHE A 246 3.08 -10.36 -5.94
C PHE A 246 3.33 -8.90 -6.37
N GLY A 247 3.17 -8.59 -7.65
CA GLY A 247 3.49 -7.27 -8.21
C GLY A 247 4.92 -7.14 -8.75
N SER A 248 5.63 -8.26 -8.91
CA SER A 248 6.95 -8.26 -9.58
C SER A 248 6.83 -7.87 -11.06
N ALA A 249 5.79 -8.34 -11.75
CA ALA A 249 5.50 -7.92 -13.11
C ALA A 249 4.02 -7.63 -13.26
N ILE A 250 3.73 -6.54 -13.95
CA ILE A 250 2.38 -6.08 -14.27
C ILE A 250 2.33 -5.91 -15.78
N ALA A 251 1.41 -6.62 -16.44
CA ALA A 251 1.29 -6.60 -17.89
C ALA A 251 -0.17 -6.30 -18.28
N PRO A 252 -0.43 -5.14 -18.91
CA PRO A 252 -1.69 -4.88 -19.60
C PRO A 252 -1.94 -5.96 -20.66
N LEU A 253 -3.16 -6.51 -20.66
CA LEU A 253 -3.59 -7.53 -21.61
C LEU A 253 -4.46 -6.98 -22.73
N GLY A 254 -4.92 -5.72 -22.60
CA GLY A 254 -6.06 -5.22 -23.37
C GLY A 254 -7.34 -5.92 -22.92
N ASP A 255 -8.41 -5.77 -23.68
CA ASP A 255 -9.67 -6.48 -23.45
C ASP A 255 -9.53 -7.97 -23.82
N LEU A 256 -9.24 -8.81 -22.81
CA LEU A 256 -8.93 -10.24 -22.96
C LEU A 256 -10.20 -11.06 -23.19
N ASP A 257 -11.30 -10.73 -22.52
CA ASP A 257 -12.58 -11.43 -22.64
C ASP A 257 -13.62 -10.70 -23.52
N GLN A 258 -13.23 -9.59 -24.14
CA GLN A 258 -14.01 -8.79 -25.08
C GLN A 258 -15.31 -8.27 -24.44
N ASP A 259 -15.24 -7.91 -23.15
CA ASP A 259 -16.37 -7.39 -22.36
C ASP A 259 -16.54 -5.86 -22.46
N GLY A 260 -15.57 -5.18 -23.10
CA GLY A 260 -15.52 -3.73 -23.28
C GLY A 260 -14.57 -3.02 -22.33
N PHE A 261 -13.91 -3.71 -21.40
CA PHE A 261 -12.92 -3.15 -20.48
C PHE A 261 -11.56 -3.83 -20.67
N ASN A 262 -10.46 -3.10 -20.46
CA ASN A 262 -9.15 -3.75 -20.52
C ASN A 262 -8.89 -4.57 -19.25
N ASP A 263 -8.08 -5.60 -19.41
CA ASP A 263 -7.67 -6.52 -18.35
C ASP A 263 -6.17 -6.46 -18.09
N ILE A 264 -5.75 -7.00 -16.95
CA ILE A 264 -4.36 -6.96 -16.51
C ILE A 264 -3.90 -8.30 -15.91
N ALA A 265 -2.65 -8.67 -16.20
CA ALA A 265 -1.97 -9.78 -15.56
C ALA A 265 -0.98 -9.27 -14.51
N ILE A 266 -0.99 -9.87 -13.32
CA ILE A 266 -0.04 -9.59 -12.24
C ILE A 266 0.64 -10.88 -11.83
N ALA A 267 1.97 -10.88 -11.80
CA ALA A 267 2.76 -12.06 -11.46
C ALA A 267 3.19 -12.10 -9.99
N ALA A 268 3.26 -13.32 -9.46
CA ALA A 268 3.95 -13.69 -8.24
C ALA A 268 4.97 -14.81 -8.58
N PRO A 269 6.18 -14.46 -9.07
CA PRO A 269 7.08 -15.41 -9.72
C PRO A 269 7.62 -16.52 -8.83
N TYR A 270 7.43 -16.42 -7.51
CA TYR A 270 7.89 -17.38 -6.52
C TYR A 270 6.73 -18.00 -5.71
N GLY A 271 5.50 -17.78 -6.15
CA GLY A 271 4.30 -18.42 -5.59
C GLY A 271 4.02 -19.81 -6.15
N GLY A 272 2.95 -20.42 -5.65
CA GLY A 272 2.49 -21.75 -6.01
C GLY A 272 3.30 -22.86 -5.36
N GLU A 273 2.81 -24.10 -5.52
CA GLU A 273 3.52 -25.27 -5.04
C GLU A 273 4.93 -25.36 -5.66
N ASP A 274 5.92 -25.73 -4.85
CA ASP A 274 7.35 -25.75 -5.18
C ASP A 274 7.93 -24.40 -5.66
N LYS A 275 7.24 -23.28 -5.45
CA LYS A 275 7.65 -21.94 -5.91
C LYS A 275 7.89 -21.88 -7.42
N LYS A 276 7.04 -22.59 -8.20
CA LYS A 276 7.14 -22.61 -9.67
C LYS A 276 6.78 -21.27 -10.30
N GLY A 277 6.01 -20.44 -9.61
CA GLY A 277 5.54 -19.12 -10.01
C GLY A 277 4.08 -19.14 -10.47
N LEU A 278 3.37 -18.04 -10.18
CA LEU A 278 1.96 -17.85 -10.50
C LEU A 278 1.75 -16.54 -11.27
N VAL A 279 0.75 -16.53 -12.14
CA VAL A 279 0.25 -15.31 -12.80
C VAL A 279 -1.25 -15.23 -12.59
N TYR A 280 -1.71 -14.11 -12.03
CA TYR A 280 -3.11 -13.82 -11.76
C TYR A 280 -3.65 -12.90 -12.85
N ILE A 281 -4.83 -13.22 -13.38
CA ILE A 281 -5.54 -12.41 -14.37
C ILE A 281 -6.68 -11.70 -13.66
N PHE A 282 -6.74 -10.38 -13.80
CA PHE A 282 -7.75 -9.53 -13.21
C PHE A 282 -8.50 -8.79 -14.30
N ASN A 283 -9.83 -8.90 -14.28
CA ASN A 283 -10.65 -8.23 -15.27
C ASN A 283 -10.95 -6.77 -14.91
N GLY A 284 -11.05 -5.94 -15.94
CA GLY A 284 -11.57 -4.57 -15.84
C GLY A 284 -13.09 -4.55 -15.61
N ARG A 285 -13.61 -3.37 -15.24
CA ARG A 285 -15.05 -3.05 -15.20
C ARG A 285 -15.21 -1.55 -15.01
N SER A 286 -16.40 -1.03 -15.27
CA SER A 286 -16.74 0.40 -15.10
C SER A 286 -16.36 1.04 -13.74
N THR A 287 -16.30 0.25 -12.66
CA THR A 287 -15.91 0.75 -11.33
C THR A 287 -14.38 0.75 -11.07
N GLY A 288 -13.57 0.32 -12.04
CA GLY A 288 -12.15 0.01 -11.90
C GLY A 288 -11.88 -1.49 -11.80
N LEU A 289 -10.64 -1.87 -11.49
CA LEU A 289 -10.22 -3.28 -11.49
C LEU A 289 -11.09 -4.17 -10.57
N ASN A 290 -11.45 -5.37 -11.04
CA ASN A 290 -12.01 -6.39 -10.16
C ASN A 290 -10.89 -7.00 -9.30
N ALA A 291 -10.96 -6.83 -7.98
CA ALA A 291 -9.93 -7.31 -7.05
C ALA A 291 -9.87 -8.84 -6.93
N VAL A 292 -10.88 -9.57 -7.41
CA VAL A 292 -10.88 -11.03 -7.44
C VAL A 292 -10.32 -11.49 -8.79
N PRO A 293 -9.25 -12.29 -8.83
CA PRO A 293 -8.71 -12.78 -10.08
C PRO A 293 -9.68 -13.77 -10.73
N SER A 294 -9.91 -13.65 -12.03
CA SER A 294 -10.76 -14.56 -12.80
C SER A 294 -10.06 -15.88 -13.14
N GLN A 295 -8.74 -15.82 -13.29
CA GLN A 295 -7.94 -16.98 -13.65
C GLN A 295 -6.54 -16.89 -13.00
N ILE A 296 -6.00 -18.06 -12.67
CA ILE A 296 -4.63 -18.22 -12.16
C ILE A 296 -3.90 -19.17 -13.11
N LEU A 297 -2.73 -18.76 -13.59
CA LEU A 297 -1.84 -19.56 -14.41
C LEU A 297 -0.68 -20.06 -13.56
N GLU A 298 -0.44 -21.37 -13.59
CA GLU A 298 0.59 -22.03 -12.80
C GLU A 298 1.81 -22.41 -13.64
N GLY A 299 3.01 -22.11 -13.13
CA GLY A 299 4.26 -22.52 -13.72
C GLY A 299 4.40 -24.05 -13.76
N GLN A 300 4.72 -24.61 -14.93
CA GLN A 300 4.82 -26.06 -15.13
C GLN A 300 6.23 -26.63 -14.92
N TRP A 301 7.23 -25.77 -14.75
CA TRP A 301 8.64 -26.16 -14.70
C TRP A 301 9.17 -26.08 -13.28
N ALA A 302 9.82 -27.15 -12.80
CA ALA A 302 10.47 -27.17 -11.50
C ALA A 302 11.85 -26.49 -11.54
N ALA A 303 12.31 -26.03 -10.38
CA ALA A 303 13.64 -25.44 -10.21
C ALA A 303 14.75 -26.47 -10.51
N ARG A 304 15.88 -26.00 -11.04
CA ARG A 304 17.12 -26.80 -11.12
C ARG A 304 18.15 -26.32 -10.10
N SER A 305 18.65 -25.10 -10.29
CA SER A 305 19.57 -24.40 -9.38
C SER A 305 19.03 -23.04 -8.94
N MET A 306 18.25 -22.40 -9.80
CA MET A 306 17.56 -21.13 -9.58
C MET A 306 16.04 -21.37 -9.69
N PRO A 307 15.19 -20.63 -8.96
CA PRO A 307 13.75 -20.74 -9.14
C PRO A 307 13.33 -20.48 -10.60
N PRO A 308 12.31 -21.17 -11.12
CA PRO A 308 11.84 -21.01 -12.49
C PRO A 308 11.45 -19.57 -12.82
N SER A 309 10.98 -18.82 -11.81
CA SER A 309 10.60 -17.42 -11.93
C SER A 309 9.54 -17.21 -13.02
N PHE A 310 8.59 -18.13 -13.13
CA PHE A 310 7.49 -18.03 -14.09
C PHE A 310 6.66 -16.77 -13.84
N GLY A 311 6.49 -15.93 -14.86
CA GLY A 311 5.82 -14.63 -14.73
C GLY A 311 6.74 -13.46 -14.36
N TYR A 312 8.05 -13.65 -14.17
CA TYR A 312 8.99 -12.55 -13.87
C TYR A 312 9.02 -11.46 -14.97
N SER A 313 8.72 -11.82 -16.21
CA SER A 313 8.50 -10.89 -17.33
C SER A 313 7.30 -11.33 -18.15
N MET A 314 6.40 -10.42 -18.48
CA MET A 314 5.18 -10.70 -19.21
C MET A 314 4.88 -9.61 -20.25
N LYS A 315 4.14 -9.97 -21.29
CA LYS A 315 3.61 -9.05 -22.30
C LYS A 315 2.27 -9.59 -22.81
N GLY A 316 1.27 -8.72 -22.90
CA GLY A 316 -0.04 -9.00 -23.50
C GLY A 316 -0.44 -7.94 -24.53
N ALA A 317 -1.75 -7.77 -24.72
CA ALA A 317 -2.37 -6.79 -25.62
C ALA A 317 -2.07 -7.00 -27.11
N THR A 318 -1.98 -8.26 -27.55
CA THR A 318 -1.84 -8.60 -28.97
C THR A 318 -2.56 -9.91 -29.28
N ASP A 319 -3.66 -9.81 -30.02
CA ASP A 319 -4.34 -10.96 -30.62
C ASP A 319 -3.45 -11.54 -31.73
N ILE A 320 -2.92 -12.73 -31.50
CA ILE A 320 -1.94 -13.40 -32.38
C ILE A 320 -2.62 -14.40 -33.33
N ASP A 321 -3.79 -14.91 -32.99
CA ASP A 321 -4.43 -16.04 -33.64
C ASP A 321 -5.79 -15.71 -34.30
N LYS A 322 -6.37 -14.52 -34.08
CA LYS A 322 -7.56 -14.01 -34.80
C LYS A 322 -8.71 -15.00 -34.90
N ASN A 323 -8.93 -15.80 -33.86
CA ASN A 323 -9.86 -16.92 -33.93
C ASN A 323 -11.30 -16.50 -33.58
N GLY A 324 -12.10 -16.25 -34.61
CA GLY A 324 -13.52 -15.94 -34.51
C GLY A 324 -14.43 -17.18 -34.40
N TYR A 325 -14.93 -17.41 -33.19
CA TYR A 325 -16.20 -18.04 -32.79
C TYR A 325 -16.39 -19.58 -32.78
N PRO A 326 -17.23 -20.08 -31.83
CA PRO A 326 -17.60 -21.50 -31.74
C PRO A 326 -19.10 -21.84 -31.56
N ASP A 327 -19.43 -23.15 -31.62
CA ASP A 327 -20.77 -23.76 -31.61
C ASP A 327 -21.25 -24.35 -30.26
N PHE A 328 -22.59 -24.40 -30.03
CA PHE A 328 -23.21 -24.77 -28.74
C PHE A 328 -24.12 -26.02 -28.79
N GLN A 329 -24.29 -26.64 -27.63
CA GLN A 329 -25.26 -27.71 -27.33
C GLN A 329 -26.15 -27.26 -26.16
N VAL A 330 -27.47 -27.40 -26.30
CA VAL A 330 -28.46 -26.98 -25.30
C VAL A 330 -29.20 -28.20 -24.76
N GLU A 331 -29.40 -28.27 -23.45
CA GLU A 331 -30.18 -29.28 -22.75
C GLU A 331 -31.30 -28.64 -21.93
N LEU A 332 -32.53 -29.11 -22.10
CA LEU A 332 -33.73 -28.63 -21.42
C LEU A 332 -34.34 -29.76 -20.59
N LEU A 333 -34.50 -29.54 -19.29
CA LEU A 333 -35.06 -30.49 -18.33
C LEU A 333 -36.33 -29.92 -17.66
N LEU A 334 -37.39 -30.71 -17.68
CA LEU A 334 -38.66 -30.46 -17.02
C LEU A 334 -38.70 -31.11 -15.63
N ASP A 335 -39.22 -30.37 -14.64
CA ASP A 335 -39.46 -30.83 -13.26
C ASP A 335 -38.17 -31.28 -12.53
N LYS A 336 -37.06 -30.55 -12.73
CA LYS A 336 -35.72 -30.88 -12.17
C LYS A 336 -35.70 -30.97 -10.64
N LEU A 337 -36.58 -30.25 -9.94
CA LEU A 337 -36.68 -30.25 -8.48
C LEU A 337 -37.13 -31.61 -7.89
N LYS A 338 -37.64 -32.52 -8.71
CA LYS A 338 -37.97 -33.88 -8.26
C LYS A 338 -36.70 -34.72 -8.13
N GLN A 339 -36.52 -35.32 -6.94
CA GLN A 339 -35.46 -36.28 -6.61
C GLN A 339 -35.35 -37.39 -7.67
N LYS A 340 -34.13 -37.89 -7.94
CA LYS A 340 -33.90 -39.02 -8.86
C LYS A 340 -34.76 -40.22 -8.41
N GLY A 341 -35.71 -40.62 -9.26
CA GLY A 341 -36.65 -41.72 -8.99
C GLY A 341 -38.09 -41.29 -8.67
N ALA A 342 -38.35 -40.00 -8.42
CA ALA A 342 -39.72 -39.49 -8.28
C ALA A 342 -40.38 -39.26 -9.66
N ILE A 343 -41.71 -39.43 -9.72
CA ILE A 343 -42.49 -39.23 -10.95
C ILE A 343 -42.41 -37.74 -11.34
N ARG A 344 -41.87 -37.48 -12.54
CA ARG A 344 -41.84 -36.13 -13.14
C ARG A 344 -43.18 -35.85 -13.79
N ARG A 345 -43.77 -34.69 -13.48
CA ARG A 345 -45.17 -34.35 -13.78
C ARG A 345 -45.37 -33.84 -15.21
N ALA A 346 -44.35 -33.22 -15.80
CA ALA A 346 -44.37 -32.70 -17.16
C ALA A 346 -43.37 -33.43 -18.06
N LEU A 347 -43.77 -33.67 -19.31
CA LEU A 347 -42.98 -34.34 -20.34
C LEU A 347 -43.10 -33.59 -21.68
N PHE A 348 -42.10 -33.69 -22.54
CA PHE A 348 -42.19 -33.19 -23.90
C PHE A 348 -43.12 -34.08 -24.74
N LEU A 349 -43.92 -33.45 -25.61
CA LEU A 349 -44.97 -34.14 -26.38
C LEU A 349 -44.43 -35.26 -27.28
N HIS A 350 -43.33 -34.98 -27.98
CA HIS A 350 -42.78 -35.90 -28.98
C HIS A 350 -41.92 -37.02 -28.36
N SER A 351 -41.01 -36.67 -27.45
CA SER A 351 -40.11 -37.65 -26.85
C SER A 351 -40.74 -38.41 -25.67
N ARG A 352 -41.86 -37.92 -25.12
CA ARG A 352 -42.47 -38.39 -23.86
C ARG A 352 -41.47 -38.50 -22.71
N SER A 353 -40.38 -37.75 -22.81
CA SER A 353 -39.32 -37.65 -21.82
C SER A 353 -39.39 -36.30 -21.14
N SER A 354 -38.79 -36.20 -19.97
CA SER A 354 -38.68 -34.94 -19.24
C SER A 354 -37.38 -34.19 -19.56
N GLY A 355 -36.46 -34.78 -20.30
CA GLY A 355 -35.25 -34.13 -20.80
C GLY A 355 -35.24 -34.11 -22.32
N HIS A 356 -34.79 -33.01 -22.90
CA HIS A 356 -34.58 -32.83 -24.33
C HIS A 356 -33.22 -32.17 -24.54
N SER A 357 -32.40 -32.74 -25.43
CA SER A 357 -31.10 -32.17 -25.78
C SER A 357 -31.06 -31.89 -27.27
N LYS A 358 -30.45 -30.77 -27.64
CA LYS A 358 -30.41 -30.25 -29.00
C LYS A 358 -29.08 -29.56 -29.26
N ASN A 359 -28.49 -29.83 -30.42
CA ASN A 359 -27.33 -29.07 -30.89
C ASN A 359 -27.81 -27.78 -31.58
N MET A 360 -27.21 -26.65 -31.23
CA MET A 360 -27.63 -25.33 -31.68
C MET A 360 -26.42 -24.51 -32.12
N THR A 361 -26.34 -24.23 -33.41
CA THR A 361 -25.30 -23.37 -34.00
C THR A 361 -25.82 -21.94 -34.03
N ILE A 362 -25.12 -21.01 -33.40
CA ILE A 362 -25.47 -19.58 -33.37
C ILE A 362 -24.39 -18.77 -34.10
N SER A 363 -24.81 -17.79 -34.90
CA SER A 363 -23.89 -16.89 -35.62
C SER A 363 -23.61 -15.62 -34.82
N ARG A 364 -22.34 -15.18 -34.75
CA ARG A 364 -21.93 -13.93 -34.08
C ARG A 364 -22.73 -12.73 -34.61
N GLY A 365 -23.33 -11.96 -33.70
CA GLY A 365 -24.04 -10.71 -34.04
C GLY A 365 -25.37 -10.92 -34.78
N GLY A 366 -25.83 -12.16 -34.94
CA GLY A 366 -27.15 -12.48 -35.50
C GLY A 366 -28.29 -12.19 -34.52
N GLN A 367 -29.52 -12.18 -35.02
CA GLN A 367 -30.71 -12.14 -34.17
C GLN A 367 -30.75 -13.34 -33.22
N MET A 368 -31.32 -13.16 -32.02
CA MET A 368 -31.55 -14.23 -31.06
C MET A 368 -32.34 -15.36 -31.73
N GLN A 369 -31.69 -16.51 -31.90
CA GLN A 369 -32.32 -17.70 -32.47
C GLN A 369 -33.10 -18.42 -31.38
N CYS A 370 -34.40 -18.65 -31.61
CA CYS A 370 -35.29 -19.32 -30.67
C CYS A 370 -35.85 -20.59 -31.31
N GLU A 371 -36.02 -21.65 -30.51
CA GLU A 371 -36.71 -22.89 -30.88
C GLU A 371 -37.81 -23.15 -29.85
N GLU A 372 -39.00 -23.52 -30.33
CA GLU A 372 -40.17 -23.75 -29.50
C GLU A 372 -40.43 -25.26 -29.35
N LEU A 373 -40.67 -25.70 -28.11
CA LEU A 373 -40.96 -27.10 -27.78
C LEU A 373 -42.26 -27.19 -26.98
N ILE A 374 -43.14 -28.09 -27.40
CA ILE A 374 -44.42 -28.33 -26.72
C ILE A 374 -44.23 -29.40 -25.64
N ALA A 375 -44.59 -29.07 -24.40
CA ALA A 375 -44.65 -29.98 -23.27
C ALA A 375 -46.09 -30.17 -22.79
N TYR A 376 -46.41 -31.36 -22.28
CA TYR A 376 -47.70 -31.68 -21.70
C TYR A 376 -47.56 -32.13 -20.24
N LEU A 377 -48.63 -31.94 -19.47
CA LEU A 377 -48.75 -32.42 -18.10
C LEU A 377 -49.31 -33.85 -18.12
N ARG A 378 -48.79 -34.72 -17.26
CA ARG A 378 -49.35 -36.05 -17.05
C ARG A 378 -50.77 -35.98 -16.49
N ASP A 379 -51.47 -37.11 -16.53
CA ASP A 379 -52.80 -37.21 -15.95
C ASP A 379 -52.76 -36.99 -14.42
N GLU A 380 -53.83 -36.42 -13.86
CA GLU A 380 -53.89 -36.13 -12.42
C GLU A 380 -53.82 -37.39 -11.55
N SER A 381 -54.19 -38.56 -12.09
CA SER A 381 -54.05 -39.84 -11.37
C SER A 381 -52.59 -40.29 -11.19
N GLU A 382 -51.65 -39.74 -11.97
CA GLU A 382 -50.24 -40.16 -11.97
C GLU A 382 -49.38 -39.43 -10.92
N PHE A 383 -49.83 -38.31 -10.36
CA PHE A 383 -49.04 -37.55 -9.39
C PHE A 383 -49.89 -36.87 -8.31
N ARG A 384 -49.45 -36.97 -7.05
CA ARG A 384 -50.15 -36.36 -5.90
C ARG A 384 -49.71 -34.92 -5.60
N ASP A 385 -48.51 -34.54 -6.04
CA ASP A 385 -47.96 -33.23 -5.74
C ASP A 385 -48.43 -32.16 -6.75
N LYS A 386 -49.42 -31.38 -6.31
CA LYS A 386 -49.98 -30.23 -7.05
C LYS A 386 -49.48 -28.87 -6.54
N LEU A 387 -48.67 -28.83 -5.48
CA LEU A 387 -48.27 -27.59 -4.80
C LEU A 387 -46.88 -27.11 -5.21
N THR A 388 -45.94 -28.03 -5.48
CA THR A 388 -44.58 -27.66 -5.89
C THR A 388 -44.59 -27.10 -7.31
N PRO A 389 -43.97 -25.93 -7.59
CA PRO A 389 -43.88 -25.42 -8.96
C PRO A 389 -43.12 -26.40 -9.87
N ILE A 390 -43.55 -26.54 -11.12
CA ILE A 390 -42.83 -27.33 -12.13
C ILE A 390 -41.70 -26.44 -12.67
N THR A 391 -40.47 -26.65 -12.18
CA THR A 391 -39.31 -25.90 -12.67
C THR A 391 -38.88 -26.43 -14.04
N ILE A 392 -38.92 -25.54 -15.02
CA ILE A 392 -38.23 -25.72 -16.30
C ILE A 392 -36.80 -25.26 -16.10
N PHE A 393 -35.85 -26.15 -16.39
CA PHE A 393 -34.42 -25.91 -16.25
C PHE A 393 -33.79 -26.01 -17.63
N MET A 394 -33.09 -24.96 -18.04
CA MET A 394 -32.31 -24.95 -19.28
C MET A 394 -30.83 -24.84 -18.91
N GLU A 395 -30.02 -25.69 -19.50
CA GLU A 395 -28.56 -25.69 -19.42
C GLU A 395 -28.00 -25.68 -20.84
N TYR A 396 -26.92 -24.94 -21.06
CA TYR A 396 -26.22 -24.98 -22.34
C TYR A 396 -24.74 -25.24 -22.09
N ARG A 397 -24.13 -25.94 -23.03
CA ARG A 397 -22.72 -26.34 -23.02
C ARG A 397 -22.13 -26.04 -24.38
N LEU A 398 -20.93 -25.50 -24.40
CA LEU A 398 -20.18 -25.33 -25.64
C LEU A 398 -19.50 -26.65 -25.99
N ASP A 399 -19.58 -27.09 -27.25
CA ASP A 399 -18.83 -28.27 -27.67
C ASP A 399 -17.39 -27.87 -28.02
N TYR A 400 -16.53 -27.88 -27.01
CA TYR A 400 -15.14 -27.43 -27.11
C TYR A 400 -14.29 -28.15 -28.17
N ARG A 401 -14.69 -29.36 -28.61
CA ARG A 401 -13.91 -30.12 -29.60
C ARG A 401 -14.16 -29.67 -31.02
N THR A 402 -15.41 -29.38 -31.36
CA THR A 402 -15.82 -28.88 -32.69
C THR A 402 -15.56 -27.39 -32.83
N ALA A 403 -15.61 -26.68 -31.71
CA ALA A 403 -15.28 -25.28 -31.55
C ALA A 403 -13.78 -24.92 -31.58
N ALA A 404 -12.89 -25.92 -31.56
CA ALA A 404 -11.46 -25.68 -31.52
C ALA A 404 -10.97 -25.21 -32.90
N ASP A 405 -10.11 -24.19 -32.90
CA ASP A 405 -9.45 -23.74 -34.13
C ASP A 405 -8.48 -24.81 -34.67
N ALA A 406 -7.93 -24.61 -35.87
CA ALA A 406 -6.96 -25.51 -36.50
C ALA A 406 -5.72 -25.82 -35.63
N THR A 407 -5.41 -24.96 -34.67
CA THR A 407 -4.33 -25.13 -33.67
C THR A 407 -4.74 -25.95 -32.44
N GLY A 408 -6.03 -26.31 -32.31
CA GLY A 408 -6.60 -26.98 -31.15
C GLY A 408 -6.99 -26.02 -30.02
N LEU A 409 -6.96 -24.70 -30.23
CA LEU A 409 -7.35 -23.71 -29.23
C LEU A 409 -8.87 -23.73 -29.03
N GLN A 410 -9.28 -24.10 -27.82
CA GLN A 410 -10.68 -24.16 -27.43
C GLN A 410 -11.15 -22.80 -26.88
N PRO A 411 -12.35 -22.34 -27.24
CA PRO A 411 -12.97 -21.16 -26.63
C PRO A 411 -13.43 -21.43 -25.19
N ILE A 412 -13.82 -20.38 -24.47
CA ILE A 412 -14.39 -20.48 -23.13
C ILE A 412 -15.67 -19.64 -23.01
N LEU A 413 -16.62 -20.13 -22.22
CA LEU A 413 -17.84 -19.39 -21.86
C LEU A 413 -17.49 -18.27 -20.87
N ASN A 414 -18.16 -17.12 -20.98
CA ASN A 414 -17.99 -16.02 -20.03
C ASN A 414 -18.33 -16.51 -18.60
N GLN A 415 -17.39 -16.32 -17.68
CA GLN A 415 -17.48 -16.69 -16.27
C GLN A 415 -18.69 -16.14 -15.52
N PHE A 416 -19.18 -14.95 -15.91
CA PHE A 416 -20.33 -14.29 -15.27
C PHE A 416 -21.67 -14.73 -15.83
N THR A 417 -21.69 -15.41 -16.98
CA THR A 417 -22.93 -15.94 -17.56
C THR A 417 -23.27 -17.30 -16.92
N PRO A 418 -24.38 -17.41 -16.17
CA PRO A 418 -24.77 -18.69 -15.62
C PRO A 418 -25.14 -19.63 -16.76
N ALA A 419 -24.39 -20.73 -16.90
CA ALA A 419 -24.64 -21.78 -17.89
C ALA A 419 -25.98 -22.52 -17.68
N ASN A 420 -26.74 -22.13 -16.66
CA ASN A 420 -28.06 -22.63 -16.39
C ASN A 420 -29.02 -21.50 -15.99
N MET A 421 -30.27 -21.65 -16.42
CA MET A 421 -31.37 -20.83 -15.94
C MET A 421 -32.40 -21.72 -15.25
N SER A 422 -32.81 -21.28 -14.05
CA SER A 422 -33.87 -21.92 -13.29
C SER A 422 -34.80 -20.86 -12.71
N ARG A 423 -36.09 -21.19 -12.57
CA ARG A 423 -37.03 -20.41 -11.77
C ARG A 423 -37.40 -21.22 -10.53
N GLN A 424 -37.06 -20.70 -9.35
CA GLN A 424 -37.30 -21.36 -8.06
C GLN A 424 -37.51 -20.31 -6.94
N ALA A 425 -38.17 -20.72 -5.85
CA ALA A 425 -38.34 -19.95 -4.62
C ALA A 425 -38.18 -20.87 -3.40
N LEU A 426 -37.61 -20.34 -2.30
CA LEU A 426 -37.29 -21.07 -1.06
C LEU A 426 -38.12 -20.57 0.13
N ALA A 427 -38.24 -21.41 1.17
CA ALA A 427 -39.21 -21.32 2.28
C ALA A 427 -38.79 -20.47 3.49
N ARG A 428 -37.77 -19.63 3.36
CA ARG A 428 -37.39 -18.59 4.34
C ARG A 428 -37.29 -17.30 3.54
N LEU A 429 -37.74 -16.17 4.08
CA LEU A 429 -37.71 -14.88 3.38
C LEU A 429 -36.28 -14.64 2.86
N SER A 430 -36.08 -14.93 1.58
CA SER A 430 -34.77 -15.00 0.97
C SER A 430 -34.57 -13.67 0.29
N CYS A 431 -33.78 -12.82 0.91
CA CYS A 431 -33.49 -11.49 0.41
C CYS A 431 -32.10 -11.49 -0.23
N ALA A 432 -32.01 -10.94 -1.44
CA ALA A 432 -30.76 -10.71 -2.13
C ALA A 432 -30.66 -9.23 -2.51
N PHE A 433 -29.51 -8.63 -2.23
CA PHE A 433 -29.17 -7.31 -2.77
C PHE A 433 -28.81 -7.47 -4.25
N LYS A 434 -29.41 -6.63 -5.10
CA LYS A 434 -29.19 -6.60 -6.54
C LYS A 434 -28.95 -5.17 -6.99
N THR A 435 -28.00 -5.02 -7.90
CA THR A 435 -27.73 -3.78 -8.63
C THR A 435 -28.03 -4.02 -10.10
N GLU A 436 -29.15 -3.49 -10.58
CA GLU A 436 -29.59 -3.66 -11.96
C GLU A 436 -29.84 -2.26 -12.53
N ASN A 437 -29.20 -1.94 -13.66
CA ASN A 437 -29.29 -0.63 -14.31
C ASN A 437 -29.08 0.56 -13.35
N GLN A 438 -28.00 0.52 -12.56
CA GLN A 438 -27.64 1.56 -11.57
C GLN A 438 -28.61 1.74 -10.38
N THR A 439 -29.72 0.98 -10.33
CA THR A 439 -30.62 0.98 -9.16
C THR A 439 -30.15 -0.03 -8.12
N ARG A 440 -30.01 0.41 -6.86
CA ARG A 440 -29.65 -0.45 -5.73
C ARG A 440 -30.93 -0.92 -5.05
N GLN A 441 -31.24 -2.21 -5.14
CA GLN A 441 -32.48 -2.77 -4.59
C GLN A 441 -32.24 -4.07 -3.82
N VAL A 442 -33.11 -4.35 -2.84
CA VAL A 442 -33.14 -5.63 -2.13
C VAL A 442 -34.40 -6.37 -2.57
N VAL A 443 -34.23 -7.54 -3.18
CA VAL A 443 -35.34 -8.38 -3.64
C VAL A 443 -35.53 -9.51 -2.66
N CYS A 444 -36.73 -9.62 -2.07
CA CYS A 444 -37.09 -10.65 -1.10
C CYS A 444 -38.19 -11.57 -1.63
N ASP A 445 -37.98 -12.89 -1.55
CA ASP A 445 -38.99 -13.86 -1.92
C ASP A 445 -40.12 -13.94 -0.86
N LEU A 446 -41.35 -13.63 -1.27
CA LEU A 446 -42.56 -13.66 -0.41
C LEU A 446 -43.34 -14.98 -0.48
N GLY A 447 -42.92 -15.90 -1.35
CA GLY A 447 -43.55 -17.21 -1.57
C GLY A 447 -44.02 -17.39 -3.01
N ASN A 448 -43.86 -18.61 -3.54
CA ASN A 448 -44.28 -18.98 -4.88
C ASN A 448 -45.12 -20.28 -4.85
N PRO A 449 -46.47 -20.18 -4.80
CA PRO A 449 -47.27 -18.96 -4.73
C PRO A 449 -47.39 -18.41 -3.31
N MET A 450 -47.47 -17.09 -3.16
CA MET A 450 -47.96 -16.44 -1.94
C MET A 450 -49.47 -16.70 -1.84
N LYS A 451 -49.90 -17.54 -0.90
CA LYS A 451 -51.31 -17.96 -0.79
C LYS A 451 -52.21 -16.76 -0.44
N ALA A 452 -53.46 -16.79 -0.88
CA ALA A 452 -54.45 -15.77 -0.54
C ALA A 452 -54.58 -15.63 0.99
N GLY A 453 -54.62 -14.39 1.49
CA GLY A 453 -54.72 -14.09 2.93
C GLY A 453 -53.41 -14.24 3.72
N THR A 454 -52.28 -14.57 3.07
CA THR A 454 -50.99 -14.66 3.77
C THR A 454 -50.52 -13.28 4.19
N GLN A 455 -50.24 -13.11 5.49
CA GLN A 455 -49.60 -11.90 6.04
C GLN A 455 -48.18 -12.26 6.50
N LEU A 456 -47.20 -11.46 6.07
CA LEU A 456 -45.79 -11.65 6.40
C LEU A 456 -45.28 -10.41 7.12
N LEU A 457 -44.56 -10.64 8.24
CA LEU A 457 -43.86 -9.59 8.97
C LEU A 457 -42.36 -9.85 8.87
N ALA A 458 -41.63 -8.88 8.31
CA ALA A 458 -40.20 -8.99 8.06
C ALA A 458 -39.50 -7.72 8.54
N GLY A 459 -38.31 -7.89 9.15
CA GLY A 459 -37.42 -6.81 9.51
C GLY A 459 -36.19 -6.81 8.61
N LEU A 460 -35.97 -5.72 7.87
CA LEU A 460 -34.76 -5.51 7.08
C LEU A 460 -33.84 -4.55 7.84
N ARG A 461 -32.60 -4.98 8.11
CA ARG A 461 -31.58 -4.14 8.77
C ARG A 461 -30.70 -3.51 7.71
N PHE A 462 -30.49 -2.21 7.81
CA PHE A 462 -29.62 -1.44 6.93
C PHE A 462 -28.57 -0.68 7.75
N SER A 463 -27.39 -0.50 7.17
CA SER A 463 -26.36 0.43 7.65
C SER A 463 -26.19 1.51 6.58
N VAL A 464 -26.51 2.75 6.92
CA VAL A 464 -26.41 3.89 6.00
C VAL A 464 -25.18 4.69 6.37
N HIS A 465 -24.16 4.66 5.50
CA HIS A 465 -22.94 5.46 5.65
C HIS A 465 -23.12 6.71 4.80
N GLN A 466 -23.58 7.82 5.39
CA GLN A 466 -23.86 9.05 4.64
C GLN A 466 -22.59 9.88 4.43
N GLN A 467 -22.34 10.32 3.19
CA GLN A 467 -21.19 11.15 2.79
C GLN A 467 -21.61 12.46 2.07
N SER A 468 -22.89 12.71 1.82
CA SER A 468 -23.38 13.97 1.21
C SER A 468 -23.93 14.93 2.25
N GLU A 469 -23.41 16.16 2.28
CA GLU A 469 -23.77 17.22 3.23
C GLU A 469 -25.11 17.92 2.91
N MET A 470 -25.77 17.55 1.80
CA MET A 470 -26.97 18.24 1.28
C MET A 470 -28.30 17.52 1.56
N ASP A 471 -28.29 16.25 1.97
CA ASP A 471 -29.52 15.48 2.14
C ASP A 471 -30.12 15.70 3.53
N THR A 472 -31.45 15.93 3.59
CA THR A 472 -32.18 16.14 4.86
C THR A 472 -32.87 14.87 5.37
N SER A 473 -33.12 13.90 4.49
CA SER A 473 -33.75 12.62 4.83
C SER A 473 -33.30 11.51 3.87
N VAL A 474 -33.34 10.27 4.34
CA VAL A 474 -33.13 9.07 3.52
C VAL A 474 -34.49 8.47 3.20
N LYS A 475 -34.74 8.15 1.92
CA LYS A 475 -36.02 7.60 1.45
C LYS A 475 -35.86 6.13 1.04
N PHE A 476 -36.72 5.27 1.58
CA PHE A 476 -36.85 3.86 1.19
C PHE A 476 -38.16 3.65 0.45
N ASP A 477 -38.11 3.15 -0.78
CA ASP A 477 -39.29 2.80 -1.57
C ASP A 477 -39.48 1.28 -1.60
N LEU A 478 -40.68 0.82 -1.24
CA LEU A 478 -41.04 -0.60 -1.14
C LEU A 478 -42.20 -0.91 -2.09
N GLN A 479 -42.10 -2.03 -2.81
CA GLN A 479 -43.16 -2.52 -3.71
C GLN A 479 -43.16 -4.05 -3.77
N ILE A 480 -44.35 -4.66 -3.77
CA ILE A 480 -44.53 -6.10 -4.00
C ILE A 480 -44.83 -6.32 -5.48
N GLN A 481 -44.17 -7.30 -6.09
CA GLN A 481 -44.37 -7.68 -7.49
C GLN A 481 -44.58 -9.19 -7.61
N SER A 482 -45.43 -9.61 -8.54
CA SER A 482 -45.77 -11.00 -8.86
C SER A 482 -45.76 -11.23 -10.37
N SER A 483 -45.73 -12.49 -10.80
CA SER A 483 -45.79 -12.88 -12.22
C SER A 483 -47.22 -13.13 -12.72
N ASN A 484 -48.25 -12.63 -12.03
CA ASN A 484 -49.64 -12.78 -12.45
C ASN A 484 -49.93 -11.94 -13.71
N LEU A 485 -50.94 -12.34 -14.50
CA LEU A 485 -51.37 -11.55 -15.66
C LEU A 485 -52.10 -10.26 -15.26
N PHE A 486 -52.84 -10.29 -14.15
CA PHE A 486 -53.63 -9.16 -13.62
C PHE A 486 -53.18 -8.84 -12.19
N ASP A 487 -53.30 -7.57 -11.79
CA ASP A 487 -52.94 -7.06 -10.45
C ASP A 487 -51.57 -7.51 -9.95
N LYS A 488 -50.61 -7.48 -10.87
CA LYS A 488 -49.28 -8.07 -10.65
C LYS A 488 -48.40 -7.29 -9.67
N VAL A 489 -48.71 -6.03 -9.38
CA VAL A 489 -47.90 -5.15 -8.53
C VAL A 489 -48.74 -4.45 -7.46
N SER A 490 -48.14 -4.20 -6.30
CA SER A 490 -48.71 -3.34 -5.28
C SER A 490 -48.42 -1.85 -5.55
N PRO A 491 -49.13 -0.93 -4.88
CA PRO A 491 -48.69 0.45 -4.77
C PRO A 491 -47.29 0.55 -4.15
N VAL A 492 -46.53 1.57 -4.53
CA VAL A 492 -45.22 1.88 -3.93
C VAL A 492 -45.44 2.61 -2.61
N VAL A 493 -44.78 2.14 -1.56
CA VAL A 493 -44.80 2.77 -0.23
C VAL A 493 -43.44 3.38 0.04
N SER A 494 -43.42 4.69 0.28
CA SER A 494 -42.21 5.44 0.61
C SER A 494 -42.11 5.66 2.11
N TYR A 495 -40.99 5.27 2.71
CA TYR A 495 -40.66 5.55 4.10
C TYR A 495 -39.48 6.52 4.18
N LYS A 496 -39.68 7.69 4.80
CA LYS A 496 -38.65 8.71 4.99
C LYS A 496 -38.09 8.61 6.40
N VAL A 497 -36.76 8.63 6.51
CA VAL A 497 -36.03 8.69 7.77
C VAL A 497 -35.30 10.01 7.81
N ASP A 498 -35.67 10.87 8.74
CA ASP A 498 -35.03 12.18 8.92
C ASP A 498 -33.64 12.02 9.53
N LEU A 499 -32.69 12.81 9.04
CA LEU A 499 -31.33 12.83 9.56
C LEU A 499 -31.25 13.78 10.76
N ALA A 500 -30.45 13.43 11.77
CA ALA A 500 -30.22 14.25 12.96
C ALA A 500 -28.72 14.54 13.13
N VAL A 501 -28.40 15.75 13.59
CA VAL A 501 -27.03 16.18 13.90
C VAL A 501 -26.75 15.91 15.38
N LEU A 502 -25.66 15.23 15.67
CA LEU A 502 -25.22 14.98 17.05
C LEU A 502 -23.71 15.22 17.14
N ALA A 503 -23.34 16.41 17.61
CA ALA A 503 -21.96 16.74 17.94
C ALA A 503 -21.78 16.68 19.46
N ALA A 504 -20.69 16.04 19.91
CA ALA A 504 -20.38 15.90 21.33
C ALA A 504 -18.98 16.47 21.56
N VAL A 505 -18.91 17.78 21.78
CA VAL A 505 -17.65 18.51 21.91
C VAL A 505 -17.25 18.62 23.39
N GLU A 506 -16.00 18.30 23.69
CA GLU A 506 -15.44 18.34 25.05
C GLU A 506 -14.09 19.06 25.05
N ILE A 507 -13.79 19.77 26.14
CA ILE A 507 -12.44 20.27 26.45
C ILE A 507 -11.73 19.25 27.35
N ARG A 508 -10.58 18.73 26.94
CA ARG A 508 -9.75 17.84 27.78
C ARG A 508 -8.38 18.44 28.09
N GLY A 509 -7.88 18.11 29.29
CA GLY A 509 -6.47 18.29 29.67
C GLY A 509 -6.10 19.72 30.06
N ILE A 510 -6.76 20.28 31.07
CA ILE A 510 -6.44 21.62 31.57
C ILE A 510 -5.36 21.48 32.65
N TYR A 511 -4.10 21.45 32.20
CA TYR A 511 -3.01 22.00 32.99
C TYR A 511 -2.84 23.44 32.50
N ILE A 512 -2.40 24.37 33.35
CA ILE A 512 -2.37 25.83 33.06
C ILE A 512 -1.91 26.19 31.62
N PHE A 513 -1.10 25.37 30.95
CA PHE A 513 -0.46 25.64 29.65
C PHE A 513 -0.99 24.82 28.45
N PHE A 514 -2.04 24.01 28.59
CA PHE A 514 -2.56 23.21 27.47
C PHE A 514 -4.10 23.17 27.49
N SER A 515 -4.73 23.34 26.32
CA SER A 515 -6.18 23.22 26.15
C SER A 515 -6.45 22.50 24.83
N LYS A 516 -7.21 21.40 24.88
CA LYS A 516 -7.58 20.62 23.70
C LYS A 516 -9.09 20.59 23.51
N LEU A 517 -9.57 21.18 22.42
CA LEU A 517 -10.95 21.05 21.94
C LEU A 517 -11.07 19.78 21.09
N ARG A 518 -11.98 18.88 21.43
CA ARG A 518 -12.20 17.63 20.67
C ARG A 518 -13.68 17.40 20.41
N ASN A 519 -14.03 17.16 19.16
CA ASN A 519 -15.33 16.63 18.79
C ASN A 519 -15.30 15.10 18.88
N ASN A 520 -16.08 14.53 19.80
CA ASN A 520 -16.26 13.09 19.93
C ASN A 520 -17.58 12.60 19.28
N GLY A 521 -18.40 13.52 18.77
CA GLY A 521 -19.66 13.19 18.11
C GLY A 521 -19.49 12.72 16.67
N PRO A 522 -20.47 11.98 16.11
CA PRO A 522 -20.45 11.55 14.71
C PRO A 522 -20.56 12.72 13.71
N SER A 523 -21.17 13.84 14.09
CA SER A 523 -21.37 14.99 13.22
C SER A 523 -20.24 16.01 13.31
N SER A 524 -19.83 16.58 12.17
CA SER A 524 -18.84 17.66 12.09
C SER A 524 -19.47 19.04 12.34
N PHE A 525 -18.66 20.03 12.71
CA PHE A 525 -19.07 21.44 12.79
C PHE A 525 -18.15 22.30 11.92
N SER A 526 -18.68 23.41 11.39
CA SER A 526 -17.96 24.29 10.47
C SER A 526 -17.22 25.41 11.19
N LYS A 527 -17.80 25.98 12.26
CA LYS A 527 -17.17 27.04 13.06
C LYS A 527 -17.42 26.86 14.54
N ALA A 528 -16.38 27.12 15.33
CA ALA A 528 -16.45 27.20 16.78
C ALA A 528 -15.56 28.33 17.30
N MET A 529 -15.90 28.88 18.46
CA MET A 529 -15.14 29.90 19.17
C MET A 529 -14.67 29.34 20.52
N LEU A 530 -13.38 29.49 20.81
CA LEU A 530 -12.76 29.07 22.06
C LEU A 530 -12.26 30.31 22.81
N ASN A 531 -12.76 30.53 24.02
CA ASN A 531 -12.38 31.64 24.89
C ASN A 531 -11.57 31.11 26.08
N LEU A 532 -10.32 31.58 26.20
CA LEU A 532 -9.39 31.24 27.27
C LEU A 532 -9.17 32.45 28.18
N GLN A 533 -9.43 32.30 29.48
CA GLN A 533 -9.17 33.34 30.47
C GLN A 533 -7.83 33.10 31.17
N TRP A 534 -6.86 33.97 30.92
CA TRP A 534 -5.50 33.85 31.46
C TRP A 534 -5.26 34.76 32.68
N PRO A 535 -4.79 34.23 33.83
CA PRO A 535 -4.49 35.04 35.01
C PRO A 535 -3.14 35.77 34.87
N TYR A 536 -3.10 36.89 34.14
CA TYR A 536 -1.86 37.62 33.85
C TYR A 536 -1.35 38.48 35.03
N LYS A 537 -2.23 39.17 35.75
CA LYS A 537 -1.87 40.10 36.85
C LYS A 537 -2.74 39.91 38.09
N TYR A 538 -2.14 40.10 39.27
CA TYR A 538 -2.84 40.19 40.55
C TYR A 538 -2.18 41.28 41.42
N ASN A 539 -2.96 42.28 41.87
CA ASN A 539 -2.47 43.42 42.66
C ASN A 539 -1.19 44.06 42.10
N ASN A 540 -1.20 44.38 40.79
CA ASN A 540 -0.07 44.92 40.02
C ASN A 540 1.18 44.04 39.86
N ASN A 541 1.21 42.85 40.44
CA ASN A 541 2.27 41.88 40.21
C ASN A 541 1.90 40.96 39.04
N THR A 542 2.87 40.67 38.16
CA THR A 542 2.69 39.72 37.05
C THR A 542 2.73 38.30 37.61
N LEU A 543 1.68 37.52 37.37
CA LEU A 543 1.57 36.13 37.85
C LEU A 543 2.22 35.16 36.85
N LEU A 544 1.56 34.97 35.71
CA LEU A 544 2.03 34.10 34.64
C LEU A 544 2.26 34.92 33.38
N TYR A 545 3.53 35.11 33.06
CA TYR A 545 3.97 35.81 31.86
C TYR A 545 3.93 34.89 30.65
N ILE A 546 3.21 35.29 29.61
CA ILE A 546 3.10 34.53 28.36
C ILE A 546 4.28 34.90 27.45
N LEU A 547 5.11 33.91 27.11
CA LEU A 547 6.23 34.07 26.18
C LEU A 547 5.82 33.83 24.72
N HIS A 548 5.08 32.74 24.49
CA HIS A 548 4.60 32.30 23.18
C HIS A 548 3.37 31.40 23.38
N TYR A 549 2.52 31.31 22.37
CA TYR A 549 1.50 30.27 22.28
C TYR A 549 1.58 29.62 20.90
N ASP A 550 1.40 28.31 20.86
CA ASP A 550 1.43 27.52 19.62
C ASP A 550 0.04 26.96 19.33
N ILE A 551 -0.26 26.81 18.04
CA ILE A 551 -1.54 26.31 17.55
C ILE A 551 -1.28 25.02 16.78
N ASP A 552 -2.05 23.99 17.12
CA ASP A 552 -2.07 22.72 16.38
C ASP A 552 -3.51 22.43 15.90
N GLY A 553 -3.73 22.54 14.59
CA GLY A 553 -5.03 22.36 13.95
C GLY A 553 -5.63 23.63 13.31
N PRO A 554 -6.85 23.55 12.76
CA PRO A 554 -7.49 24.62 11.99
C PRO A 554 -8.14 25.68 12.89
N MET A 555 -7.32 26.42 13.65
CA MET A 555 -7.77 27.51 14.51
C MET A 555 -6.88 28.74 14.40
N ASN A 556 -7.46 29.92 14.58
CA ASN A 556 -6.73 31.17 14.68
C ASN A 556 -6.96 31.76 16.07
N CYS A 557 -5.90 31.97 16.84
CA CYS A 557 -5.98 32.58 18.16
C CYS A 557 -5.48 34.03 18.10
N THR A 558 -6.13 34.90 18.86
CA THR A 558 -5.70 36.28 19.08
C THR A 558 -5.74 36.56 20.56
N SER A 559 -4.71 37.24 21.07
CA SER A 559 -4.72 37.75 22.44
C SER A 559 -5.19 39.20 22.43
N ASP A 560 -6.01 39.54 23.41
CA ASP A 560 -6.42 40.90 23.76
C ASP A 560 -5.29 41.74 24.38
N MET A 561 -4.15 41.11 24.71
CA MET A 561 -2.95 41.74 25.25
C MET A 561 -1.74 41.47 24.34
N GLU A 562 -0.77 42.39 24.32
CA GLU A 562 0.50 42.15 23.64
C GLU A 562 1.24 41.00 24.33
N ILE A 563 1.56 39.95 23.56
CA ILE A 563 2.32 38.80 24.07
C ILE A 563 3.81 39.15 24.08
N ASN A 564 4.47 38.74 25.16
CA ASN A 564 5.88 39.01 25.41
C ASN A 564 6.32 40.49 25.22
N PRO A 565 5.69 41.49 25.89
CA PRO A 565 6.06 42.91 25.74
C PRO A 565 7.54 43.21 26.07
N LEU A 566 8.13 42.41 26.97
CA LEU A 566 9.53 42.54 27.40
C LEU A 566 10.52 41.85 26.43
N LYS A 567 10.04 41.28 25.31
CA LYS A 567 10.83 40.64 24.25
C LYS A 567 11.85 39.63 24.79
N ILE A 568 11.46 38.87 25.80
CA ILE A 568 12.30 37.84 26.41
C ILE A 568 12.47 36.71 25.39
N LYS A 569 13.73 36.44 24.99
CA LYS A 569 14.08 35.33 24.10
C LYS A 569 14.63 34.17 24.94
N ILE A 570 14.09 32.97 24.74
CA ILE A 570 14.67 31.75 25.28
C ILE A 570 15.87 31.37 24.40
N SER A 571 17.05 31.23 24.98
CA SER A 571 18.21 30.65 24.30
C SER A 571 17.86 29.22 23.89
N SER A 572 17.90 28.93 22.60
CA SER A 572 17.52 27.65 22.00
C SER A 572 18.17 26.46 22.71
N LEU A 573 17.34 25.55 23.25
CA LEU A 573 17.71 24.16 23.47
C LEU A 573 18.14 23.59 22.11
N GLN A 574 19.33 23.00 22.06
CA GLN A 574 19.73 22.08 20.99
C GLN A 574 18.59 21.08 20.80
N ALA A 575 18.03 21.02 19.60
CA ALA A 575 17.12 19.98 19.19
C ALA A 575 17.87 18.64 19.27
N THR A 576 17.71 17.91 20.36
CA THR A 576 17.92 16.47 20.35
C THR A 576 16.80 15.86 19.51
N GLU A 577 17.22 15.15 18.47
CA GLU A 577 16.39 14.39 17.54
C GLU A 577 15.32 13.58 18.28
N LYS A 578 14.05 13.81 17.92
CA LYS A 578 12.93 12.96 18.30
C LYS A 578 13.04 11.63 17.56
N ASN A 579 13.31 10.57 18.30
CA ASN A 579 12.88 9.22 17.95
C ASN A 579 11.46 9.00 18.52
N ASP A 580 10.47 8.97 17.63
CA ASP A 580 9.17 8.32 17.85
C ASP A 580 9.41 6.79 17.88
N THR A 581 8.79 5.91 18.67
CA THR A 581 7.70 5.93 19.65
C THR A 581 7.78 4.61 20.44
N VAL A 582 7.46 4.63 21.75
CA VAL A 582 6.76 3.51 22.41
C VAL A 582 5.73 4.12 23.34
N ALA A 583 4.45 3.86 23.04
CA ALA A 583 3.32 4.22 23.88
C ALA A 583 3.31 3.32 25.13
N GLY A 584 3.80 3.85 26.24
CA GLY A 584 3.56 3.34 27.58
C GLY A 584 2.65 4.29 28.32
N GLN A 585 1.44 3.83 28.64
CA GLN A 585 0.46 4.52 29.46
C GLN A 585 1.01 4.64 30.89
N GLY A 586 1.40 5.85 31.28
CA GLY A 586 1.89 6.14 32.62
C GLY A 586 1.73 7.64 32.92
N ASP A 587 1.03 7.93 34.02
CA ASP A 587 0.90 9.26 34.61
C ASP A 587 2.27 9.95 34.72
N ARG A 588 2.55 10.88 33.81
CA ARG A 588 3.72 11.75 33.93
C ARG A 588 3.34 12.92 34.82
N ASN A 589 3.60 12.78 36.11
CA ASN A 589 3.67 13.92 37.04
C ASN A 589 4.76 14.87 36.56
N HIS A 590 4.38 15.93 35.85
CA HIS A 590 5.29 16.97 35.39
C HIS A 590 5.74 17.83 36.58
N LEU A 591 6.92 17.53 37.12
CA LEU A 591 7.58 18.33 38.14
C LEU A 591 8.18 19.60 37.49
N ILE A 592 7.59 20.75 37.75
CA ILE A 592 8.10 22.05 37.27
C ILE A 592 9.14 22.57 38.25
N THR A 593 10.38 22.76 37.79
CA THR A 593 11.45 23.41 38.56
C THR A 593 11.54 24.88 38.18
N LYS A 594 11.66 25.76 39.19
CA LYS A 594 12.01 27.17 39.00
C LYS A 594 13.33 27.26 38.24
N ARG A 595 13.38 28.01 37.14
CA ARG A 595 14.63 28.40 36.48
C ARG A 595 14.80 29.91 36.65
N ASP A 596 15.86 30.30 37.32
CA ASP A 596 16.19 31.71 37.51
C ASP A 596 16.62 32.32 36.17
N LEU A 597 15.98 33.43 35.80
CA LEU A 597 16.34 34.25 34.65
C LEU A 597 17.62 35.03 34.99
N THR A 598 18.61 35.00 34.11
CA THR A 598 19.79 35.87 34.23
C THR A 598 19.41 37.31 33.87
N THR A 599 19.56 38.19 34.84
CA THR A 599 19.21 39.61 34.82
C THR A 599 19.90 40.37 33.70
N ARG A 600 19.12 41.09 32.89
CA ARG A 600 19.47 42.45 32.45
C ARG A 600 18.26 43.36 32.62
N GLU A 601 18.41 44.26 33.60
CA GLU A 601 17.69 45.51 33.86
C GLU A 601 16.18 45.61 33.56
N GLY A 602 15.42 45.72 34.64
CA GLY A 602 14.01 46.15 34.66
C GLY A 602 13.23 45.34 35.68
N ASP A 603 12.86 45.95 36.81
CA ASP A 603 12.07 45.38 37.91
C ASP A 603 10.78 44.72 37.40
N VAL A 604 10.83 43.41 37.11
CA VAL A 604 9.63 42.58 37.10
C VAL A 604 9.48 42.06 38.52
N HIS A 605 8.63 42.72 39.31
CA HIS A 605 8.17 42.16 40.58
C HIS A 605 7.26 40.95 40.30
N THR A 606 7.86 39.80 40.01
CA THR A 606 7.22 38.49 40.22
C THR A 606 7.07 38.28 41.72
N LEU A 607 5.95 37.67 42.15
CA LEU A 607 5.55 37.45 43.54
C LEU A 607 6.74 37.48 44.53
N LYS A 608 6.89 38.58 45.26
CA LYS A 608 7.85 38.66 46.37
C LYS A 608 7.47 37.61 47.40
N GLU A 609 8.49 36.89 47.85
CA GLU A 609 8.44 35.80 48.81
C GLU A 609 7.69 36.21 50.09
N ASN A 610 6.41 35.82 50.19
CA ASN A 610 5.67 35.83 51.45
C ASN A 610 5.33 34.37 51.77
N GLN A 611 6.08 33.77 52.68
CA GLN A 611 6.07 32.34 53.02
C GLN A 611 4.76 31.83 53.68
N ASN A 612 3.71 32.66 53.80
CA ASN A 612 2.48 32.33 54.53
C ASN A 612 1.18 32.31 53.71
N HIS A 613 1.22 32.44 52.39
CA HIS A 613 0.01 32.33 51.55
C HIS A 613 0.19 31.30 50.43
N SER A 614 -0.66 30.27 50.43
CA SER A 614 -0.86 29.38 49.28
C SER A 614 -1.76 30.08 48.26
N TYR A 615 -1.33 30.13 47.01
CA TYR A 615 -2.13 30.70 45.93
C TYR A 615 -2.83 29.57 45.17
N SER A 616 -4.10 29.75 44.83
CA SER A 616 -4.81 28.86 43.91
C SER A 616 -5.07 29.62 42.61
N LEU A 617 -4.39 29.22 41.54
CA LEU A 617 -4.56 29.79 40.21
C LEU A 617 -5.82 29.21 39.59
N LYS A 618 -6.77 30.07 39.23
CA LYS A 618 -7.98 29.68 38.51
C LYS A 618 -7.86 30.12 37.06
N SER A 619 -8.01 29.17 36.14
CA SER A 619 -8.12 29.42 34.70
C SER A 619 -9.43 28.83 34.20
N SER A 620 -10.11 29.57 33.31
CA SER A 620 -11.37 29.13 32.71
C SER A 620 -11.24 29.06 31.20
N ALA A 621 -11.74 27.98 30.62
CA ALA A 621 -11.90 27.83 29.18
C ALA A 621 -13.38 27.57 28.88
N SER A 622 -13.91 28.27 27.89
CA SER A 622 -15.27 28.08 27.39
C SER A 622 -15.24 27.96 25.87
N PHE A 623 -16.13 27.15 25.31
CA PHE A 623 -16.30 27.05 23.86
C PHE A 623 -17.77 27.22 23.48
N ASN A 624 -17.98 27.72 22.27
CA ASN A 624 -19.28 27.82 21.64
C ASN A 624 -19.20 27.36 20.18
N VAL A 625 -20.08 26.45 19.75
CA VAL A 625 -20.18 26.04 18.34
C VAL A 625 -21.14 26.98 17.63
N ILE A 626 -20.69 27.61 16.54
CA ILE A 626 -21.40 28.70 15.88
C ILE A 626 -22.15 28.21 14.64
N GLU A 627 -21.52 27.34 13.86
CA GLU A 627 -22.04 26.96 12.55
C GLU A 627 -21.80 25.48 12.29
N PHE A 628 -22.83 24.83 11.72
CA PHE A 628 -22.80 23.46 11.24
C PHE A 628 -22.98 23.46 9.72
N PRO A 629 -22.37 22.49 9.00
CA PRO A 629 -22.45 22.43 7.54
C PRO A 629 -23.85 22.03 7.01
N TYR A 630 -24.74 21.54 7.89
CA TYR A 630 -26.04 20.99 7.53
C TYR A 630 -27.15 22.06 7.56
N LYS A 631 -27.83 22.28 6.43
CA LYS A 631 -28.92 23.27 6.31
C LYS A 631 -30.27 22.70 6.78
N ASN A 632 -31.06 23.52 7.48
CA ASN A 632 -32.46 23.25 7.87
C ASN A 632 -32.70 22.10 8.89
N LEU A 633 -31.69 21.67 9.64
CA LEU A 633 -31.88 20.74 10.75
C LEU A 633 -32.01 21.51 12.08
N PRO A 634 -32.88 21.07 13.02
CA PRO A 634 -32.97 21.69 14.34
C PRO A 634 -31.67 21.43 15.11
N ILE A 635 -31.00 22.50 15.54
CA ILE A 635 -29.72 22.45 16.25
C ILE A 635 -29.95 23.03 17.65
N GLU A 636 -29.53 22.30 18.68
CA GLU A 636 -29.41 22.84 20.04
C GLU A 636 -28.07 23.57 20.19
N ASP A 637 -28.07 24.70 20.90
CA ASP A 637 -26.85 25.47 21.17
C ASP A 637 -25.88 24.65 22.03
N ILE A 638 -24.74 24.25 21.45
CA ILE A 638 -23.71 23.49 22.17
C ILE A 638 -22.69 24.46 22.78
N PHE A 639 -22.85 24.73 24.07
CA PHE A 639 -21.89 25.50 24.87
C PHE A 639 -21.44 24.71 26.11
N ASN A 640 -20.17 24.85 26.50
CA ASN A 640 -19.69 24.34 27.78
C ASN A 640 -18.53 25.20 28.30
N SER A 641 -18.39 25.24 29.62
CA SER A 641 -17.32 25.97 30.31
C SER A 641 -16.70 25.09 31.40
N THR A 642 -15.38 25.03 31.42
CA THR A 642 -14.60 24.26 32.40
C THR A 642 -13.71 25.21 33.20
N LEU A 643 -13.69 25.05 34.52
CA LEU A 643 -12.85 25.82 35.44
C LEU A 643 -11.80 24.90 36.07
N VAL A 644 -10.53 25.27 35.98
CA VAL A 644 -9.45 24.54 36.68
C VAL A 644 -8.78 25.42 37.71
N THR A 645 -8.64 24.83 38.90
CA THR A 645 -7.94 25.42 40.03
C THR A 645 -6.65 24.64 40.24
N THR A 646 -5.50 25.29 40.09
CA THR A 646 -4.18 24.70 40.36
C THR A 646 -3.60 25.37 41.60
N ASN A 647 -3.26 24.56 42.59
CA ASN A 647 -2.64 25.05 43.82
C ASN A 647 -1.14 25.26 43.58
N VAL A 648 -0.66 26.47 43.84
CA VAL A 648 0.75 26.82 43.83
C VAL A 648 1.30 26.52 45.22
N THR A 649 2.07 25.44 45.33
CA THR A 649 2.82 25.10 46.54
C THR A 649 4.24 25.61 46.43
N TRP A 650 4.71 26.34 47.44
CA TRP A 650 6.10 26.73 47.54
C TRP A 650 6.91 25.49 47.93
N GLY A 651 7.72 24.99 47.01
CA GLY A 651 8.64 23.90 47.31
C GLY A 651 9.73 24.41 48.26
N ILE A 652 9.57 24.14 49.56
CA ILE A 652 10.75 24.02 50.43
C ILE A 652 11.50 22.83 49.85
N GLN A 653 12.64 23.06 49.21
CA GLN A 653 13.54 21.95 48.91
C GLN A 653 13.86 21.27 50.25
N PRO A 654 13.58 19.97 50.44
CA PRO A 654 14.16 19.29 51.58
C PRO A 654 15.67 19.43 51.40
N ALA A 655 16.33 20.12 52.33
CA ALA A 655 17.78 20.14 52.38
C ALA A 655 18.23 18.66 52.31
N PRO A 656 19.21 18.31 51.46
CA PRO A 656 19.70 16.94 51.41
C PRO A 656 20.12 16.57 52.83
N MET A 657 19.37 15.67 53.47
CA MET A 657 19.76 15.15 54.77
C MET A 657 21.14 14.51 54.55
N PRO A 658 22.20 14.99 55.21
CA PRO A 658 23.52 14.39 55.05
C PRO A 658 23.41 12.93 55.47
N VAL A 659 23.72 12.03 54.54
CA VAL A 659 23.78 10.59 54.83
C VAL A 659 24.73 10.43 56.02
N PRO A 660 24.28 9.89 57.17
CA PRO A 660 25.13 9.77 58.33
C PRO A 660 26.40 9.01 57.99
N VAL A 661 27.55 9.50 58.45
CA VAL A 661 28.86 8.93 58.11
C VAL A 661 28.94 7.43 58.42
N TRP A 662 28.19 6.94 59.43
CA TRP A 662 28.10 5.51 59.75
C TRP A 662 27.49 4.64 58.63
N VAL A 663 26.56 5.19 57.83
CA VAL A 663 25.98 4.47 56.68
C VAL A 663 27.02 4.35 55.55
N ILE A 664 27.83 5.38 55.35
CA ILE A 664 28.95 5.35 54.39
C ILE A 664 30.01 4.35 54.86
N ILE A 665 30.35 4.35 56.17
CA ILE A 665 31.29 3.38 56.75
C ILE A 665 30.78 1.95 56.62
N LEU A 666 29.48 1.70 56.88
CA LEU A 666 28.88 0.38 56.70
C LEU A 666 28.89 -0.06 55.23
N ALA A 667 28.60 0.84 54.29
CA ALA A 667 28.66 0.53 52.86
C ALA A 667 30.08 0.19 52.40
N VAL A 668 31.10 0.90 52.91
CA VAL A 668 32.51 0.62 52.62
C VAL A 668 32.95 -0.70 53.25
N LEU A 669 32.57 -0.99 54.50
CA LEU A 669 32.87 -2.27 55.16
C LEU A 669 32.19 -3.45 54.45
N ALA A 670 30.93 -3.30 54.05
CA ALA A 670 30.22 -4.30 53.27
C ALA A 670 30.87 -4.51 51.89
N GLY A 671 31.30 -3.43 51.23
CA GLY A 671 32.02 -3.49 49.97
C GLY A 671 33.38 -4.18 50.08
N LEU A 672 34.16 -3.88 51.12
CA LEU A 672 35.45 -4.53 51.39
C LEU A 672 35.29 -6.00 51.74
N LEU A 673 34.26 -6.36 52.51
CA LEU A 673 33.95 -7.75 52.84
C LEU A 673 33.54 -8.54 51.60
N LEU A 674 32.71 -7.94 50.73
CA LEU A 674 32.32 -8.54 49.46
C LEU A 674 33.53 -8.71 48.53
N LEU A 675 34.43 -7.72 48.47
CA LEU A 675 35.67 -7.80 47.69
C LEU A 675 36.62 -8.87 48.24
N ALA A 676 36.76 -9.00 49.56
CA ALA A 676 37.57 -10.07 50.17
C ALA A 676 37.00 -11.48 49.88
N VAL A 677 35.67 -11.62 49.91
CA VAL A 677 35.00 -12.88 49.51
C VAL A 677 35.24 -13.16 48.02
N LEU A 678 35.14 -12.15 47.16
CA LEU A 678 35.41 -12.29 45.72
C LEU A 678 36.86 -12.70 45.45
N VAL A 679 37.83 -12.08 46.13
CA VAL A 679 39.24 -12.44 46.05
C VAL A 679 39.48 -13.86 46.56
N PHE A 680 38.83 -14.27 47.65
CA PHE A 680 38.94 -15.65 48.16
C PHE A 680 38.35 -16.68 47.19
N VAL A 681 37.20 -16.36 46.57
CA VAL A 681 36.58 -17.20 45.53
C VAL A 681 37.48 -17.26 44.29
N MET A 682 38.04 -16.15 43.82
CA MET A 682 38.98 -16.13 42.71
C MET A 682 40.28 -16.89 43.05
N TYR A 683 40.79 -16.79 44.28
CA TYR A 683 41.95 -17.55 44.74
C TYR A 683 41.67 -19.06 44.75
N ARG A 684 40.49 -19.48 45.23
CA ARG A 684 40.07 -20.89 45.21
C ARG A 684 39.85 -21.42 43.79
N ILE A 685 39.35 -20.61 42.85
CA ILE A 685 39.10 -21.00 41.46
C ILE A 685 40.42 -20.98 40.63
N ALA A 686 41.31 -20.02 40.88
CA ALA A 686 42.63 -19.96 40.24
C ALA A 686 43.56 -21.11 40.68
N CYS A 687 43.39 -21.62 41.91
CA CYS A 687 44.12 -22.80 42.39
C CYS A 687 43.53 -24.13 41.86
N LEU A 688 42.31 -24.13 41.29
CA LEU A 688 41.65 -25.32 40.75
C LEU A 688 41.87 -25.55 39.24
N SER A 689 42.49 -24.59 38.53
CA SER A 689 42.61 -24.60 37.06
C SER A 689 44.03 -24.76 36.53
N LEU A 690 45.03 -25.05 37.40
CA LEU A 690 46.41 -25.34 36.99
C LEU A 690 46.80 -26.81 37.19
N SER A 691 45.99 -27.71 36.64
CA SER A 691 46.34 -29.13 36.47
C SER A 691 45.83 -29.67 35.15
N LEU A 692 46.41 -29.24 34.02
CA LEU A 692 46.82 -30.06 32.86
C LEU A 692 47.21 -29.16 31.68
N PRO A 693 48.29 -29.48 30.93
CA PRO A 693 48.87 -28.60 29.91
C PRO A 693 48.31 -28.87 28.51
N ILE A 694 48.45 -27.91 27.58
CA ILE A 694 49.04 -28.06 26.22
C ILE A 694 48.89 -26.72 25.45
N PRO A 695 49.87 -26.34 24.61
CA PRO A 695 50.12 -24.97 24.15
C PRO A 695 49.62 -24.72 22.72
N ILE A 696 49.58 -23.45 22.28
CA ILE A 696 50.09 -22.93 20.98
C ILE A 696 50.07 -21.39 21.05
N ALA A 697 51.23 -20.79 20.85
CA ALA A 697 51.47 -19.38 20.53
C ALA A 697 51.63 -19.24 18.99
N PRO A 698 52.02 -18.08 18.44
CA PRO A 698 51.53 -16.71 18.55
C PRO A 698 51.29 -16.11 17.13
N ASP A 699 50.81 -14.86 17.03
CA ASP A 699 51.43 -13.79 16.21
C ASP A 699 50.47 -12.60 15.99
N LEU A 700 50.81 -11.48 16.64
CA LEU A 700 51.35 -10.24 16.05
C LEU A 700 50.23 -9.19 15.86
N LEU A 701 50.02 -8.37 16.90
CA LEU A 701 50.57 -7.01 17.01
C LEU A 701 50.03 -6.05 15.94
N LYS A 702 49.32 -5.01 16.40
CA LYS A 702 49.70 -3.62 16.09
C LYS A 702 49.08 -2.62 17.07
N LEU A 703 50.01 -2.01 17.81
CA LEU A 703 50.09 -0.59 18.15
C LEU A 703 49.08 -0.01 19.15
N ARG A 704 49.48 -0.18 20.42
CA ARG A 704 49.35 0.82 21.49
C ARG A 704 49.94 2.18 21.07
N GLY A 705 49.27 3.24 21.52
CA GLY A 705 49.79 4.59 21.66
C GLY A 705 49.00 5.37 22.70
N ILE A 706 49.48 5.32 23.96
CA ILE A 706 49.48 6.37 25.00
C ILE A 706 48.07 6.79 25.49
N TRP A 707 47.66 6.55 26.74
CA TRP A 707 48.05 7.27 27.96
C TRP A 707 48.30 6.32 29.15
N SER A 708 49.31 6.65 29.94
CA SER A 708 49.79 5.95 31.13
C SER A 708 49.59 6.79 32.39
N LEU A 709 48.94 6.22 33.40
CA LEU A 709 49.08 6.47 34.85
C LEU A 709 48.41 5.23 35.48
N GLY A 710 49.05 4.32 36.20
CA GLY A 710 50.22 4.40 37.06
C GLY A 710 49.78 3.83 38.41
N LEU A 711 49.96 2.53 38.65
CA LEU A 711 49.93 1.93 40.00
C LEU A 711 50.55 0.52 40.00
N VAL A 712 51.79 0.50 40.48
CA VAL A 712 52.41 -0.43 41.45
C VAL A 712 52.17 -1.94 41.26
N SER A 713 53.21 -2.59 40.74
CA SER A 713 53.48 -4.02 40.88
C SER A 713 54.19 -4.30 42.21
N GLY A 714 53.54 -5.06 43.11
CA GLY A 714 54.19 -5.72 44.24
C GLY A 714 54.24 -7.21 43.97
N SER A 715 55.43 -7.73 43.64
CA SER A 715 55.68 -9.16 43.53
C SER A 715 56.32 -9.65 44.83
N CYS A 716 55.71 -10.66 45.44
CA CYS A 716 56.34 -11.49 46.47
C CYS A 716 57.45 -12.32 45.83
N ALA A 717 58.68 -12.16 46.31
CA ALA A 717 59.74 -13.13 46.15
C ALA A 717 60.22 -13.56 47.54
N LEU A 718 60.36 -14.87 47.71
CA LEU A 718 60.87 -15.55 48.89
C LEU A 718 62.32 -15.14 49.19
N GLY A 719 62.67 -15.25 50.47
CA GLY A 719 63.97 -14.88 51.01
C GLY A 719 65.10 -15.84 50.67
N ASP A 720 66.31 -15.39 50.96
CA ASP A 720 67.28 -16.15 51.74
C ASP A 720 68.33 -15.19 52.36
N GLU A 721 68.68 -15.49 53.59
CA GLU A 721 69.62 -14.80 54.49
C GLU A 721 71.06 -14.81 53.96
N LEU A 722 71.78 -13.70 54.17
CA LEU A 722 73.23 -13.77 54.42
C LEU A 722 73.63 -12.83 55.56
N SER A 723 74.19 -13.47 56.58
CA SER A 723 74.83 -12.96 57.79
C SER A 723 76.06 -12.08 57.52
N SER A 724 76.26 -11.03 58.32
CA SER A 724 77.47 -10.88 59.17
C SER A 724 77.45 -9.57 59.98
N GLU A 725 77.13 -9.69 61.28
CA GLU A 725 77.93 -9.27 62.45
C GLU A 725 78.48 -7.83 62.64
N PRO A 726 78.79 -7.41 63.90
CA PRO A 726 78.24 -6.17 64.46
C PRO A 726 79.31 -5.20 65.00
N ARG A 727 78.88 -4.01 65.45
CA ARG A 727 79.53 -3.15 66.46
C ARG A 727 78.52 -2.09 66.93
N ALA A 728 78.10 -2.09 68.19
CA ALA A 728 78.71 -1.43 69.36
C ALA A 728 77.73 -0.33 69.85
N LEU A 729 76.99 -0.59 70.94
CA LEU A 729 77.24 -0.13 72.31
C LEU A 729 76.97 1.38 72.52
N GLN A 730 75.77 1.74 72.96
CA GLN A 730 75.45 1.94 74.39
C GLN A 730 73.94 1.94 74.61
#